data_AF-A0A8S1RGY1-F1
#
_entry.id   AF-A0A8S1RGY1-F1
#
_cell.length_a   1.000
_cell.length_b   1.000
_cell.length_c   1.000
_cell.angle_alpha   90.00
_cell.angle_beta   90.00
_cell.angle_gamma   90.00
#
_symmetry.space_group_name_H-M   'P 1'
#
loop_
_entity.id
_entity.type
_entity.pdbx_description
1 polymer ?
#
loop_
_entity_poly.entity_id
_entity_poly.type
_entity_poly.pdbx_seq_one_letter_code
_entity_poly.pdbx_strand_id
1 'polypeptide(L)'
;MWKGYLSIFGGFLTHLVTGAFYFWGNISINVSSYYRFNGYPDIETKTVSAVFPAIYFGIAVGSQFGIHLARRFGHKLVSVINMLCYCASMYAATYSNFYFFVFFQGLLPGVFIGIEYLIPVDNALKIFPQKKGMVTGLILCGFGFTPLVFNPILQKLLNPDNIYPVNGYYPEEVAQNLMKGLIFVTTIYLVLGLLGAFLMQSVKEKDDQNDETYNQNLIENDAQVSVNTQFEILKTKEFWLSTFQVFCLTGFGFILISHYKEYGFLHIKDDQFFSIVGMIGGFTNGLSRFLWSFLLDFINYKILVFINIIMAMLLAGTINLIADSKTLFMIWVVLTYLQYGGLYTLFPGICTKQFGKKFGPLAYNMAFNSIPFSNLTQFLLTLYFYQLFINGQLFYIYVGINFLALVIQVYILLNERQSKKLNIMGSCNCIPKKVGEEELQTQRGGSEHQIMDKEKQQDAQSFTHEDNKPANDESQQLVQSTKGIRKKLPRINMLNGGYYEGEWFNCMRDGFGLHNWADGGLYEGEWKNDKAEGKGKLVHGDGDVYEGQWANDMANGCGTYVHAGGAKYEGEWLNDQQHGKGVEVWPDGSKYEGMYTFGKKNGKGKLQFADNSIYEGEFLDNEISGFGKYTWNDGKTYTGNWLNNKMNGYGETIWPDGKSYKGYYLDDKKHGQGVFSWNNGKKYEGEWALGKQNGKGIIINETGERKAGIWENGRRIKIEGENDQTAEGET
;
A
#
# COMPACT_ATOMS: atom_id res chain seq x y z
N MET A 1 -4.33 1.44 25.39
CA MET A 1 -5.33 1.34 24.30
C MET A 1 -6.30 2.52 24.25
N TRP A 2 -7.28 2.67 25.17
CA TRP A 2 -8.32 3.75 25.16
C TRP A 2 -7.84 5.14 24.69
N LYS A 3 -6.79 5.69 25.31
CA LYS A 3 -6.17 6.99 24.93
C LYS A 3 -5.78 7.09 23.44
N GLY A 4 -5.38 5.99 22.81
CA GLY A 4 -5.09 5.92 21.39
C GLY A 4 -6.34 6.01 20.52
N TYR A 5 -7.42 5.29 20.87
CA TYR A 5 -8.69 5.38 20.15
C TYR A 5 -9.28 6.79 20.23
N LEU A 6 -9.17 7.45 21.39
CA LEU A 6 -9.50 8.88 21.52
C LEU A 6 -8.66 9.77 20.59
N SER A 7 -7.37 9.47 20.39
CA SER A 7 -6.54 10.25 19.47
C SER A 7 -6.87 10.00 17.99
N ILE A 8 -7.30 8.79 17.62
CA ILE A 8 -7.81 8.50 16.27
C ILE A 8 -9.10 9.27 16.03
N PHE A 9 -10.05 9.19 16.97
CA PHE A 9 -11.32 9.91 16.85
C PHE A 9 -11.13 11.44 16.89
N GLY A 10 -10.17 11.92 17.69
CA GLY A 10 -9.79 13.33 17.68
C GLY A 10 -9.24 13.80 16.34
N GLY A 11 -8.40 12.99 15.70
CA GLY A 11 -7.90 13.25 14.35
C GLY A 11 -8.97 13.15 13.26
N PHE A 12 -9.91 12.21 13.38
CA PHE A 12 -11.10 12.15 12.53
C PHE A 12 -11.92 13.44 12.64
N LEU A 13 -12.11 14.00 13.84
CA LEU A 13 -12.84 15.25 14.04
C LEU A 13 -12.11 16.48 13.47
N THR A 14 -10.79 16.61 13.62
CA THR A 14 -10.06 17.74 12.98
C THR A 14 -10.01 17.62 11.46
N HIS A 15 -9.99 16.39 10.92
CA HIS A 15 -10.17 16.15 9.48
C HIS A 15 -11.59 16.42 8.99
N LEU A 16 -12.63 16.07 9.76
CA LEU A 16 -14.04 16.39 9.48
C LEU A 16 -14.32 17.90 9.46
N VAL A 17 -13.47 18.71 10.10
CA VAL A 17 -13.51 20.18 10.00
C VAL A 17 -12.71 20.66 8.78
N THR A 18 -11.46 20.22 8.61
CA THR A 18 -10.60 20.71 7.53
C THR A 18 -11.00 20.26 6.13
N GLY A 19 -11.80 19.19 6.00
CA GLY A 19 -12.44 18.77 4.76
C GLY A 19 -13.60 19.68 4.28
N ALA A 20 -13.87 20.78 4.99
CA ALA A 20 -14.91 21.78 4.66
C ALA A 20 -14.98 22.14 3.17
N PHE A 21 -13.84 22.36 2.51
CA PHE A 21 -13.82 22.82 1.12
C PHE A 21 -14.51 21.86 0.13
N TYR A 22 -14.81 20.60 0.48
CA TYR A 22 -15.64 19.75 -0.37
C TYR A 22 -17.13 20.17 -0.44
N PHE A 23 -17.65 21.00 0.47
CA PHE A 23 -18.97 21.63 0.27
C PHE A 23 -18.92 22.82 -0.71
N TRP A 24 -17.74 23.23 -1.21
CA TRP A 24 -17.59 24.39 -2.10
C TRP A 24 -18.49 24.32 -3.34
N GLY A 25 -18.53 23.18 -4.03
CA GLY A 25 -19.40 22.98 -5.20
C GLY A 25 -20.90 22.98 -4.90
N ASN A 26 -21.30 22.99 -3.61
CA ASN A 26 -22.69 23.20 -3.19
C ASN A 26 -23.03 24.69 -2.99
N ILE A 27 -22.03 25.51 -2.61
CA ILE A 27 -22.21 26.93 -2.25
C ILE A 27 -21.68 27.93 -3.28
N SER A 28 -20.89 27.52 -4.28
CA SER A 28 -20.27 28.43 -5.27
C SER A 28 -21.28 29.40 -5.91
N ILE A 29 -22.45 28.90 -6.28
CA ILE A 29 -23.57 29.68 -6.84
C ILE A 29 -24.21 30.61 -5.79
N ASN A 30 -24.25 30.21 -4.51
CA ASN A 30 -24.71 31.09 -3.43
C ASN A 30 -23.73 32.26 -3.22
N VAL A 31 -22.42 32.00 -3.31
CA VAL A 31 -21.37 33.03 -3.21
C VAL A 31 -21.43 34.03 -4.37
N SER A 32 -21.60 33.58 -5.61
CA SER A 32 -21.78 34.49 -6.75
C SER A 32 -23.08 35.30 -6.62
N SER A 33 -24.19 34.65 -6.28
CA SER A 33 -25.48 35.32 -6.07
C SER A 33 -25.39 36.41 -4.98
N TYR A 34 -24.79 36.11 -3.82
CA TYR A 34 -24.64 37.07 -2.72
C TYR A 34 -23.87 38.33 -3.15
N TYR A 35 -22.72 38.17 -3.80
CA TYR A 35 -21.88 39.32 -4.16
C TYR A 35 -22.46 40.17 -5.30
N ARG A 36 -23.35 39.62 -6.15
CA ARG A 36 -24.13 40.43 -7.13
C ARG A 36 -25.02 41.47 -6.45
N PHE A 37 -25.68 41.11 -5.35
CA PHE A 37 -26.46 42.05 -4.53
C PHE A 37 -25.58 42.91 -3.62
N ASN A 38 -24.40 42.42 -3.24
CA ASN A 38 -23.48 43.07 -2.29
C ASN A 38 -22.24 43.69 -2.96
N GLY A 39 -22.48 44.60 -3.92
CA GLY A 39 -21.46 45.51 -4.45
C GLY A 39 -20.64 45.02 -5.65
N TYR A 40 -20.88 43.82 -6.17
CA TYR A 40 -20.19 43.25 -7.33
C TYR A 40 -21.19 42.74 -8.39
N PRO A 41 -21.99 43.61 -9.02
CA PRO A 41 -23.10 43.20 -9.90
C PRO A 41 -22.66 42.34 -11.10
N ASP A 42 -21.43 42.51 -11.57
CA ASP A 42 -20.87 41.77 -12.71
C ASP A 42 -20.17 40.46 -12.32
N ILE A 43 -20.22 40.04 -11.04
CA ILE A 43 -19.55 38.80 -10.62
C ILE A 43 -20.27 37.55 -11.16
N GLU A 44 -19.47 36.62 -11.67
CA GLU A 44 -19.91 35.34 -12.24
C GLU A 44 -19.37 34.16 -11.44
N THR A 45 -20.07 33.03 -11.49
CA THR A 45 -19.67 31.78 -10.79
C THR A 45 -18.30 31.26 -11.26
N LYS A 46 -17.94 31.45 -12.54
CA LYS A 46 -16.59 31.19 -13.07
C LYS A 46 -15.50 32.01 -12.37
N THR A 47 -15.80 33.25 -11.97
CA THR A 47 -14.86 34.15 -11.26
C THR A 47 -14.77 33.78 -9.78
N VAL A 48 -15.90 33.49 -9.16
CA VAL A 48 -15.99 33.00 -7.76
C VAL A 48 -15.21 31.70 -7.55
N SER A 49 -15.13 30.86 -8.58
CA SER A 49 -14.40 29.58 -8.53
C SER A 49 -12.90 29.72 -8.28
N ALA A 50 -12.31 30.93 -8.35
CA ALA A 50 -10.94 31.23 -7.96
C ALA A 50 -10.61 30.89 -6.48
N VAL A 51 -11.61 30.80 -5.61
CA VAL A 51 -11.44 30.36 -4.21
C VAL A 51 -10.83 28.96 -4.15
N PHE A 52 -11.24 28.05 -5.02
CA PHE A 52 -10.87 26.64 -4.94
C PHE A 52 -9.38 26.33 -5.21
N PRO A 53 -8.72 26.88 -6.26
CA PRO A 53 -7.26 26.77 -6.39
C PRO A 53 -6.52 27.54 -5.30
N ALA A 54 -7.07 28.64 -4.77
CA ALA A 54 -6.45 29.39 -3.67
C ALA A 54 -6.34 28.52 -2.40
N ILE A 55 -7.38 27.73 -2.08
CA ILE A 55 -7.32 26.73 -0.99
C ILE A 55 -6.15 25.76 -1.22
N TYR A 56 -6.00 25.22 -2.43
CA TYR A 56 -4.95 24.23 -2.71
C TYR A 56 -3.53 24.84 -2.68
N PHE A 57 -3.32 26.06 -3.15
CA PHE A 57 -2.06 26.78 -2.92
C PHE A 57 -1.77 26.97 -1.42
N GLY A 58 -2.79 27.31 -0.63
CA GLY A 58 -2.67 27.37 0.82
C GLY A 58 -2.24 26.02 1.42
N ILE A 59 -2.90 24.93 1.04
CA ILE A 59 -2.60 23.57 1.54
C ILE A 59 -1.14 23.19 1.24
N ALA A 60 -0.65 23.46 0.03
CA ALA A 60 0.72 23.13 -0.37
C ALA A 60 1.79 23.96 0.38
N VAL A 61 1.48 25.20 0.77
CA VAL A 61 2.33 26.01 1.65
C VAL A 61 2.28 25.49 3.09
N GLY A 62 1.08 25.26 3.63
CA GLY A 62 0.89 24.85 5.03
C GLY A 62 1.48 23.46 5.35
N SER A 63 1.41 22.52 4.42
CA SER A 63 1.89 21.14 4.60
C SER A 63 3.40 21.04 4.82
N GLN A 64 4.18 22.05 4.40
CA GLN A 64 5.63 22.11 4.65
C GLN A 64 5.97 22.33 6.14
N PHE A 65 5.05 22.94 6.92
CA PHE A 65 5.32 23.38 8.29
C PHE A 65 4.66 22.53 9.37
N GLY A 66 3.52 21.89 9.08
CA GLY A 66 2.67 21.22 10.07
C GLY A 66 3.40 20.25 11.02
N ILE A 67 4.15 19.29 10.46
CA ILE A 67 4.92 18.32 11.28
C ILE A 67 6.04 19.00 12.06
N HIS A 68 6.76 19.95 11.46
CA HIS A 68 7.88 20.65 12.13
C HIS A 68 7.38 21.44 13.35
N LEU A 69 6.26 22.16 13.21
CA LEU A 69 5.61 22.85 14.31
C LEU A 69 5.12 21.85 15.37
N ALA A 70 4.44 20.77 14.98
CA ALA A 70 3.88 19.79 15.89
C ALA A 70 4.95 19.04 16.72
N ARG A 71 6.12 18.74 16.13
CA ARG A 71 7.25 18.15 16.87
C ARG A 71 7.93 19.16 17.79
N ARG A 72 8.04 20.43 17.39
CA ARG A 72 8.68 21.50 18.19
C ARG A 72 7.83 21.99 19.37
N PHE A 73 6.51 22.04 19.22
CA PHE A 73 5.59 22.64 20.21
C PHE A 73 4.50 21.69 20.73
N GLY A 74 4.45 20.45 20.23
CA GLY A 74 3.47 19.43 20.61
C GLY A 74 2.19 19.46 19.77
N HIS A 75 1.81 18.31 19.22
CA HIS A 75 0.68 18.11 18.29
C HIS A 75 -0.63 18.74 18.76
N LYS A 76 -0.98 18.56 20.04
CA LYS A 76 -2.19 19.17 20.63
C LYS A 76 -2.16 20.69 20.59
N LEU A 77 -1.06 21.31 21.02
CA LEU A 77 -0.97 22.77 21.12
C LEU A 77 -1.06 23.41 19.74
N VAL A 78 -0.34 22.84 18.76
CA VAL A 78 -0.37 23.30 17.37
C VAL A 78 -1.75 23.13 16.77
N SER A 79 -2.39 21.97 16.93
CA SER A 79 -3.76 21.72 16.42
C SER A 79 -4.79 22.66 17.06
N VAL A 80 -4.75 22.90 18.38
CA VAL A 80 -5.65 23.87 19.04
C VAL A 80 -5.48 25.28 18.47
N ILE A 81 -4.24 25.76 18.34
CA ILE A 81 -3.95 27.09 17.75
C ILE A 81 -4.40 27.14 16.29
N ASN A 82 -4.12 26.09 15.52
CA ASN A 82 -4.48 25.98 14.11
C ASN A 82 -6.00 25.99 13.89
N MET A 83 -6.77 25.27 14.71
CA MET A 83 -8.24 25.30 14.68
C MET A 83 -8.83 26.67 15.03
N LEU A 84 -8.25 27.36 16.03
CA LEU A 84 -8.65 28.74 16.37
C LEU A 84 -8.40 29.69 15.18
N CYS A 85 -7.22 29.64 14.58
CA CYS A 85 -6.86 30.49 13.44
C CYS A 85 -7.67 30.16 12.17
N TYR A 86 -7.98 28.88 11.95
CA TYR A 86 -8.84 28.40 10.85
C TYR A 86 -10.28 28.92 10.97
N CYS A 87 -10.91 28.78 12.13
CA CYS A 87 -12.25 29.32 12.33
C CYS A 87 -12.26 30.85 12.32
N ALA A 88 -11.22 31.51 12.86
CA ALA A 88 -11.09 32.96 12.81
C ALA A 88 -10.96 33.51 11.38
N SER A 89 -10.22 32.85 10.49
CA SER A 89 -10.16 33.26 9.08
C SER A 89 -11.50 33.07 8.38
N MET A 90 -12.17 31.92 8.58
CA MET A 90 -13.50 31.68 8.02
C MET A 90 -14.55 32.70 8.47
N TYR A 91 -14.52 33.12 9.76
CA TYR A 91 -15.37 34.21 10.26
C TYR A 91 -15.01 35.57 9.64
N ALA A 92 -13.72 35.92 9.55
CA ALA A 92 -13.27 37.20 9.00
C ALA A 92 -13.78 37.44 7.57
N ALA A 93 -13.92 36.38 6.77
CA ALA A 93 -14.46 36.44 5.42
C ALA A 93 -15.92 36.95 5.37
N THR A 94 -16.75 36.62 6.38
CA THR A 94 -18.19 36.91 6.36
C THR A 94 -18.54 38.39 6.57
N TYR A 95 -17.56 39.22 6.92
CA TYR A 95 -17.67 40.67 7.09
C TYR A 95 -16.96 41.46 5.98
N SER A 96 -16.68 40.83 4.84
CA SER A 96 -15.67 41.32 3.90
C SER A 96 -16.09 41.33 2.42
N ASN A 97 -15.38 42.12 1.62
CA ASN A 97 -15.58 42.22 0.18
C ASN A 97 -15.09 40.95 -0.55
N PHE A 98 -15.43 40.78 -1.83
CA PHE A 98 -15.15 39.53 -2.55
C PHE A 98 -13.65 39.13 -2.57
N TYR A 99 -12.73 40.08 -2.72
CA TYR A 99 -11.29 39.77 -2.72
C TYR A 99 -10.79 39.33 -1.35
N PHE A 100 -11.31 39.95 -0.28
CA PHE A 100 -11.06 39.50 1.09
C PHE A 100 -11.67 38.12 1.34
N PHE A 101 -12.86 37.82 0.81
CA PHE A 101 -13.45 36.49 0.87
C PHE A 101 -12.57 35.43 0.18
N VAL A 102 -11.99 35.72 -0.99
CA VAL A 102 -11.03 34.81 -1.66
C VAL A 102 -9.78 34.55 -0.80
N PHE A 103 -9.32 35.54 -0.03
CA PHE A 103 -8.21 35.35 0.91
C PHE A 103 -8.62 34.55 2.17
N PHE A 104 -9.75 34.92 2.80
CA PHE A 104 -10.17 34.43 4.11
C PHE A 104 -11.05 33.17 4.10
N GLN A 105 -11.67 32.79 2.97
CA GLN A 105 -12.30 31.47 2.74
C GLN A 105 -11.46 30.59 1.79
N GLY A 106 -10.56 31.19 1.00
CA GLY A 106 -9.67 30.47 0.09
C GLY A 106 -8.27 30.23 0.68
N LEU A 107 -7.36 31.16 0.40
CA LEU A 107 -5.91 30.96 0.63
C LEU A 107 -5.55 30.67 2.10
N LEU A 108 -6.04 31.49 3.04
CA LEU A 108 -5.63 31.41 4.44
C LEU A 108 -6.19 30.16 5.16
N PRO A 109 -7.47 29.76 5.01
CA PRO A 109 -7.95 28.45 5.45
C PRO A 109 -7.15 27.29 4.83
N GLY A 110 -6.77 27.40 3.56
CA GLY A 110 -5.90 26.43 2.89
C GLY A 110 -4.60 26.19 3.65
N VAL A 111 -3.92 27.25 4.11
CA VAL A 111 -2.68 27.13 4.92
C VAL A 111 -2.93 26.34 6.20
N PHE A 112 -4.01 26.61 6.93
CA PHE A 112 -4.33 25.89 8.17
C PHE A 112 -4.77 24.44 7.93
N ILE A 113 -5.46 24.15 6.82
CA ILE A 113 -5.74 22.77 6.37
C ILE A 113 -4.43 22.02 6.10
N GLY A 114 -3.49 22.65 5.38
CA GLY A 114 -2.16 22.08 5.11
C GLY A 114 -1.36 21.81 6.38
N ILE A 115 -1.38 22.74 7.34
CA ILE A 115 -0.75 22.57 8.65
C ILE A 115 -1.36 21.40 9.42
N GLU A 116 -2.69 21.27 9.45
CA GLU A 116 -3.36 20.18 10.20
C GLU A 116 -3.10 18.80 9.58
N TYR A 117 -3.05 18.71 8.25
CA TYR A 117 -3.30 17.47 7.50
C TYR A 117 -2.55 16.24 8.04
N LEU A 118 -1.26 16.39 8.38
CA LEU A 118 -0.42 15.31 8.88
C LEU A 118 -0.28 15.26 10.42
N ILE A 119 -0.75 16.26 11.17
CA ILE A 119 -0.55 16.34 12.64
C ILE A 119 -1.26 15.20 13.38
N PRO A 120 -2.55 14.90 13.14
CA PRO A 120 -3.21 13.77 13.80
C PRO A 120 -2.66 12.42 13.35
N VAL A 121 -2.19 12.33 12.10
CA VAL A 121 -1.59 11.11 11.55
C VAL A 121 -0.26 10.81 12.25
N ASP A 122 0.67 11.76 12.31
CA ASP A 122 1.95 11.61 13.02
C ASP A 122 1.72 11.22 14.50
N ASN A 123 0.80 11.90 15.20
CA ASN A 123 0.47 11.59 16.59
C ASN A 123 -0.14 10.20 16.78
N ALA A 124 -1.05 9.76 15.91
CA ALA A 124 -1.70 8.45 16.03
C ALA A 124 -0.78 7.30 15.60
N LEU A 125 0.13 7.52 14.65
CA LEU A 125 1.15 6.54 14.26
C LEU A 125 2.16 6.28 15.38
N LYS A 126 2.52 7.29 16.19
CA LYS A 126 3.30 7.09 17.42
C LYS A 126 2.60 6.19 18.45
N ILE A 127 1.26 6.12 18.43
CA ILE A 127 0.48 5.27 19.37
C ILE A 127 0.24 3.86 18.80
N PHE A 128 0.19 3.72 17.47
CA PHE A 128 -0.13 2.47 16.78
C PHE A 128 0.84 2.17 15.61
N PRO A 129 2.15 2.03 15.87
CA PRO A 129 3.16 1.88 14.83
C PRO A 129 2.94 0.66 13.92
N GLN A 130 2.28 -0.39 14.43
CA GLN A 130 1.99 -1.63 13.67
C GLN A 130 0.66 -1.60 12.88
N LYS A 131 -0.11 -0.50 12.87
CA LYS A 131 -1.41 -0.42 12.17
C LYS A 131 -1.51 0.79 11.22
N LYS A 132 -0.40 1.15 10.58
CA LYS A 132 -0.20 2.43 9.86
C LYS A 132 -1.32 2.75 8.86
N GLY A 133 -1.61 1.85 7.92
CA GLY A 133 -2.65 2.07 6.89
C GLY A 133 -4.06 2.26 7.47
N MET A 134 -4.46 1.38 8.40
CA MET A 134 -5.77 1.43 9.06
C MET A 134 -5.95 2.73 9.86
N VAL A 135 -4.94 3.15 10.61
CA VAL A 135 -4.99 4.34 11.48
C VAL A 135 -5.02 5.62 10.65
N THR A 136 -4.18 5.72 9.62
CA THR A 136 -4.22 6.84 8.66
C THR A 136 -5.57 6.90 7.94
N GLY A 137 -6.11 5.76 7.50
CA GLY A 137 -7.41 5.69 6.83
C GLY A 137 -8.59 6.15 7.70
N LEU A 138 -8.61 5.74 8.99
CA LEU A 138 -9.64 6.15 9.96
C LEU A 138 -9.61 7.63 10.33
N ILE A 139 -8.47 8.30 10.13
CA ILE A 139 -8.32 9.75 10.32
C ILE A 139 -8.72 10.49 9.04
N LEU A 140 -8.12 10.12 7.90
CA LEU A 140 -8.29 10.80 6.61
C LEU A 140 -9.66 10.57 5.94
N CYS A 141 -10.51 9.67 6.47
CA CYS A 141 -11.89 9.52 6.00
C CYS A 141 -12.81 10.64 6.51
N GLY A 142 -12.54 11.24 7.68
CA GLY A 142 -13.32 12.36 8.22
C GLY A 142 -13.37 13.55 7.25
N PHE A 143 -12.23 13.84 6.63
CA PHE A 143 -12.03 14.82 5.56
C PHE A 143 -13.01 14.63 4.39
N GLY A 144 -13.23 13.39 3.97
CA GLY A 144 -14.22 13.04 2.95
C GLY A 144 -15.66 13.05 3.48
N PHE A 145 -15.89 12.74 4.77
CA PHE A 145 -17.22 12.72 5.38
C PHE A 145 -17.80 14.12 5.65
N THR A 146 -17.06 15.20 5.42
CA THR A 146 -17.53 16.58 5.63
C THR A 146 -18.85 16.90 4.88
N PRO A 147 -19.00 16.62 3.56
CA PRO A 147 -20.26 16.85 2.86
C PRO A 147 -21.41 15.96 3.33
N LEU A 148 -21.14 14.79 3.93
CA LEU A 148 -22.17 13.92 4.51
C LEU A 148 -22.89 14.61 5.68
N VAL A 149 -22.12 15.31 6.52
CA VAL A 149 -22.65 16.03 7.69
C VAL A 149 -23.17 17.42 7.31
N PHE A 150 -22.42 18.18 6.52
CA PHE A 150 -22.65 19.62 6.37
C PHE A 150 -23.45 20.04 5.13
N ASN A 151 -23.56 19.24 4.07
CA ASN A 151 -24.44 19.59 2.94
C ASN A 151 -25.93 19.67 3.35
N PRO A 152 -26.51 18.72 4.11
CA PRO A 152 -27.91 18.81 4.52
C PRO A 152 -28.19 20.00 5.45
N ILE A 153 -27.22 20.33 6.31
CA ILE A 153 -27.28 21.49 7.21
C ILE A 153 -27.26 22.79 6.40
N LEU A 154 -26.29 22.95 5.49
CA LEU A 154 -26.19 24.12 4.62
C LEU A 154 -27.41 24.28 3.71
N GLN A 155 -27.91 23.19 3.09
CA GLN A 155 -29.11 23.24 2.27
C GLN A 155 -30.28 23.88 3.03
N LYS A 156 -30.55 23.40 4.25
CA LYS A 156 -31.68 23.86 5.06
C LYS A 156 -31.49 25.28 5.62
N LEU A 157 -30.25 25.76 5.75
CA LEU A 157 -29.94 27.12 6.20
C LEU A 157 -29.93 28.15 5.07
N LEU A 158 -29.57 27.75 3.85
CA LEU A 158 -29.43 28.64 2.70
C LEU A 158 -30.72 28.69 1.88
N ASN A 159 -31.25 27.52 1.52
CA ASN A 159 -32.37 27.35 0.60
C ASN A 159 -33.35 26.28 1.12
N PRO A 160 -34.12 26.58 2.20
CA PRO A 160 -35.06 25.65 2.81
C PRO A 160 -36.20 25.25 1.87
N ASP A 161 -36.61 26.15 0.98
CA ASP A 161 -37.76 25.99 0.08
C ASP A 161 -37.38 25.39 -1.31
N ASN A 162 -36.14 24.91 -1.46
CA ASN A 162 -35.62 24.26 -2.69
C ASN A 162 -35.75 25.13 -3.96
N ILE A 163 -35.56 26.46 -3.82
CA ILE A 163 -35.68 27.43 -4.90
C ILE A 163 -34.57 27.23 -5.94
N TYR A 164 -34.93 27.15 -7.21
CA TYR A 164 -34.01 26.91 -8.33
C TYR A 164 -33.36 28.23 -8.83
N PRO A 165 -32.04 28.27 -9.13
CA PRO A 165 -31.37 29.49 -9.57
C PRO A 165 -31.69 29.88 -11.03
N VAL A 166 -32.20 31.10 -11.22
CA VAL A 166 -32.54 31.66 -12.54
C VAL A 166 -31.30 32.30 -13.16
N ASN A 167 -31.05 32.02 -14.44
CA ASN A 167 -29.87 32.51 -15.19
C ASN A 167 -28.52 32.22 -14.49
N GLY A 168 -28.45 31.18 -13.67
CA GLY A 168 -27.26 30.78 -12.92
C GLY A 168 -27.10 31.45 -11.54
N TYR A 169 -28.11 32.16 -11.03
CA TYR A 169 -28.08 32.83 -9.73
C TYR A 169 -29.38 32.63 -8.93
N TYR A 170 -29.27 32.55 -7.60
CA TYR A 170 -30.43 32.51 -6.71
C TYR A 170 -31.05 33.92 -6.52
N PRO A 171 -32.35 34.03 -6.19
CA PRO A 171 -32.94 35.29 -5.76
C PRO A 171 -32.31 35.79 -4.45
N GLU A 172 -32.50 37.09 -4.19
CA GLU A 172 -31.87 37.79 -3.06
C GLU A 172 -32.19 37.16 -1.71
N GLU A 173 -33.42 36.69 -1.51
CA GLU A 173 -33.90 36.04 -0.28
C GLU A 173 -33.09 34.79 0.12
N VAL A 174 -32.61 34.01 -0.87
CA VAL A 174 -31.73 32.86 -0.69
C VAL A 174 -30.29 33.33 -0.55
N ALA A 175 -29.86 34.25 -1.42
CA ALA A 175 -28.49 34.75 -1.47
C ALA A 175 -28.06 35.39 -0.13
N GLN A 176 -28.92 36.18 0.50
CA GLN A 176 -28.66 36.83 1.80
C GLN A 176 -28.46 35.83 2.96
N ASN A 177 -28.89 34.57 2.84
CA ASN A 177 -28.67 33.57 3.89
C ASN A 177 -27.21 33.08 3.98
N LEU A 178 -26.41 33.28 2.93
CA LEU A 178 -25.02 32.80 2.83
C LEU A 178 -24.19 33.07 4.08
N MET A 179 -24.09 34.34 4.50
CA MET A 179 -23.19 34.71 5.60
C MET A 179 -23.70 34.18 6.95
N LYS A 180 -25.02 34.09 7.16
CA LYS A 180 -25.61 33.46 8.35
C LYS A 180 -25.28 31.96 8.39
N GLY A 181 -25.41 31.26 7.26
CA GLY A 181 -25.06 29.84 7.13
C GLY A 181 -23.57 29.57 7.37
N LEU A 182 -22.69 30.39 6.79
CA LEU A 182 -21.25 30.29 6.98
C LEU A 182 -20.84 30.56 8.44
N ILE A 183 -21.40 31.59 9.09
CA ILE A 183 -21.18 31.87 10.52
C ILE A 183 -21.58 30.67 11.37
N PHE A 184 -22.80 30.15 11.20
CA PHE A 184 -23.32 29.02 11.96
C PHE A 184 -22.48 27.74 11.80
N VAL A 185 -22.11 27.40 10.57
CA VAL A 185 -21.28 26.21 10.30
C VAL A 185 -19.84 26.40 10.81
N THR A 186 -19.27 27.61 10.73
CA THR A 186 -17.97 27.94 11.33
C THR A 186 -18.01 27.83 12.87
N THR A 187 -19.14 28.12 13.51
CA THR A 187 -19.34 27.88 14.95
C THR A 187 -19.27 26.38 15.29
N ILE A 188 -19.88 25.52 14.47
CA ILE A 188 -19.79 24.06 14.65
C ILE A 188 -18.35 23.57 14.41
N TYR A 189 -17.67 24.09 13.40
CA TYR A 189 -16.25 23.78 13.13
C TYR A 189 -15.32 24.16 14.28
N LEU A 190 -15.56 25.29 14.95
CA LEU A 190 -14.80 25.69 16.12
C LEU A 190 -14.96 24.67 17.27
N VAL A 191 -16.19 24.23 17.54
CA VAL A 191 -16.48 23.25 18.61
C VAL A 191 -15.91 21.87 18.28
N LEU A 192 -16.14 21.36 17.08
CA LEU A 192 -15.66 20.03 16.66
C LEU A 192 -14.15 19.98 16.49
N GLY A 193 -13.54 21.04 15.95
CA GLY A 193 -12.09 21.15 15.75
C GLY A 193 -11.35 21.22 17.07
N LEU A 194 -11.80 22.06 18.01
CA LEU A 194 -11.25 22.09 19.36
C LEU A 194 -11.46 20.76 20.10
N LEU A 195 -12.65 20.15 20.01
CA LEU A 195 -12.89 18.83 20.60
C LEU A 195 -11.90 17.79 20.04
N GLY A 196 -11.70 17.77 18.71
CA GLY A 196 -10.73 16.88 18.06
C GLY A 196 -9.30 17.10 18.57
N ALA A 197 -8.86 18.36 18.60
CA ALA A 197 -7.54 18.75 19.08
C ALA A 197 -7.32 18.43 20.58
N PHE A 198 -8.36 18.58 21.42
CA PHE A 198 -8.31 18.19 22.84
C PHE A 198 -8.35 16.67 23.06
N LEU A 199 -8.98 15.90 22.17
CA LEU A 199 -9.00 14.44 22.25
C LEU A 199 -7.67 13.80 21.84
N MET A 200 -6.93 14.42 20.91
CA MET A 200 -5.56 14.00 20.58
C MET A 200 -4.69 13.95 21.84
N GLN A 201 -4.04 12.80 22.06
CA GLN A 201 -3.20 12.57 23.23
C GLN A 201 -1.74 12.78 22.86
N SER A 202 -1.08 13.79 23.45
CA SER A 202 0.35 13.96 23.28
C SER A 202 1.09 12.76 23.88
N VAL A 203 1.79 12.03 23.02
CA VAL A 203 2.81 11.06 23.43
C VAL A 203 4.07 11.87 23.70
N LYS A 204 4.57 11.85 24.94
CA LYS A 204 5.95 12.30 25.19
C LYS A 204 6.88 11.39 24.40
N GLU A 205 7.82 11.98 23.67
CA GLU A 205 8.91 11.23 23.09
C GLU A 205 9.67 10.54 24.23
N LYS A 206 9.80 9.21 24.11
CA LYS A 206 10.89 8.49 24.76
C LYS A 206 12.14 8.71 23.93
N ASP A 207 13.30 8.48 24.53
CA ASP A 207 14.58 8.47 23.83
C ASP A 207 14.74 7.17 23.00
N ASP A 208 13.87 6.99 21.99
CA ASP A 208 13.74 5.78 21.16
C ASP A 208 14.89 5.63 20.12
N GLN A 209 16.12 6.07 20.45
CA GLN A 209 17.30 5.98 19.58
C GLN A 209 17.74 4.53 19.28
N ASN A 210 17.27 3.55 20.06
CA ASN A 210 17.66 2.15 19.91
C ASN A 210 16.67 1.31 19.05
N ASP A 211 15.38 1.65 19.03
CA ASP A 211 14.34 0.83 18.35
C ASP A 211 14.14 1.20 16.87
N GLU A 212 14.38 2.45 16.45
CA GLU A 212 14.28 2.83 15.04
C GLU A 212 15.38 2.18 14.18
N THR A 213 16.62 2.14 14.69
CA THR A 213 17.81 1.68 13.96
C THR A 213 17.70 0.21 13.52
N TYR A 214 17.15 -0.66 14.39
CA TYR A 214 16.89 -2.07 14.05
C TYR A 214 15.81 -2.23 12.96
N ASN A 215 14.78 -1.37 12.98
CA ASN A 215 13.68 -1.41 12.03
C ASN A 215 14.00 -0.72 10.69
N GLN A 216 14.95 0.21 10.64
CA GLN A 216 15.38 0.85 9.38
C GLN A 216 16.21 -0.13 8.54
N ASN A 217 17.23 -0.76 9.13
CA ASN A 217 18.21 -1.57 8.39
C ASN A 217 17.62 -2.84 7.73
N LEU A 218 16.55 -3.41 8.30
CA LEU A 218 15.81 -4.54 7.71
C LEU A 218 14.88 -4.16 6.54
N ILE A 219 14.81 -2.88 6.17
CA ILE A 219 13.70 -2.32 5.39
C ILE A 219 14.13 -1.45 4.18
N GLU A 220 15.40 -1.06 4.05
CA GLU A 220 15.82 -0.10 3.00
C GLU A 220 15.88 -0.67 1.57
N ASN A 221 15.92 -1.99 1.37
CA ASN A 221 16.17 -2.62 0.06
C ASN A 221 14.96 -2.74 -0.90
N ASP A 222 13.76 -2.27 -0.51
CA ASP A 222 12.54 -2.32 -1.37
C ASP A 222 12.50 -1.25 -2.49
N ALA A 223 13.48 -0.34 -2.56
CA ALA A 223 13.43 0.83 -3.44
C ALA A 223 13.72 0.51 -4.92
N GLN A 224 12.76 0.74 -5.82
CA GLN A 224 12.95 0.61 -7.27
C GLN A 224 13.95 1.64 -7.85
N VAL A 225 14.18 2.76 -7.15
CA VAL A 225 15.10 3.82 -7.54
C VAL A 225 16.01 4.16 -6.36
N SER A 226 17.29 3.82 -6.47
CA SER A 226 18.31 4.22 -5.51
C SER A 226 18.56 5.73 -5.61
N VAL A 227 18.43 6.42 -4.47
CA VAL A 227 18.78 7.84 -4.27
C VAL A 227 19.42 7.97 -2.89
N ASN A 228 20.48 8.77 -2.79
CA ASN A 228 21.24 8.98 -1.55
C ASN A 228 20.81 10.26 -0.84
N THR A 229 20.27 11.24 -1.58
CA THR A 229 19.81 12.52 -1.02
C THR A 229 18.42 12.91 -1.50
N GLN A 230 17.70 13.70 -0.70
CA GLN A 230 16.37 14.22 -1.05
C GLN A 230 16.34 15.00 -2.38
N PHE A 231 17.44 15.64 -2.76
CA PHE A 231 17.54 16.43 -4.00
C PHE A 231 17.84 15.57 -5.24
N GLU A 232 18.22 14.29 -5.07
CA GLU A 232 18.34 13.36 -6.20
C GLU A 232 16.98 12.86 -6.69
N ILE A 233 15.95 12.81 -5.83
CA ILE A 233 14.57 12.49 -6.21
C ILE A 233 14.14 13.34 -7.43
N LEU A 234 14.40 14.65 -7.37
CA LEU A 234 14.09 15.64 -8.41
C LEU A 234 14.91 15.47 -9.71
N LYS A 235 15.93 14.60 -9.72
CA LYS A 235 16.73 14.25 -10.91
C LYS A 235 16.23 12.97 -11.59
N THR A 236 15.35 12.20 -10.94
CA THR A 236 14.84 10.93 -11.47
C THR A 236 13.69 11.15 -12.45
N LYS A 237 13.64 10.35 -13.53
CA LYS A 237 12.52 10.40 -14.49
C LYS A 237 11.25 9.82 -13.87
N GLU A 238 11.38 8.85 -12.97
CA GLU A 238 10.30 8.19 -12.25
C GLU A 238 9.50 9.18 -11.41
N PHE A 239 10.17 10.11 -10.72
CA PHE A 239 9.53 11.20 -9.99
C PHE A 239 8.68 12.08 -10.92
N TRP A 240 9.27 12.60 -12.00
CA TRP A 240 8.59 13.54 -12.89
C TRP A 240 7.43 12.89 -13.66
N LEU A 241 7.60 11.66 -14.16
CA LEU A 241 6.53 10.92 -14.82
C LEU A 241 5.33 10.70 -13.88
N SER A 242 5.58 10.28 -12.64
CA SER A 242 4.53 10.00 -11.66
C SER A 242 3.85 11.30 -11.18
N THR A 243 4.63 12.37 -11.01
CA THR A 243 4.15 13.72 -10.64
C THR A 243 3.25 14.33 -11.72
N PHE A 244 3.60 14.12 -13.00
CA PHE A 244 2.81 14.57 -14.14
C PHE A 244 1.55 13.73 -14.36
N GLN A 245 1.59 12.42 -14.12
CA GLN A 245 0.38 11.58 -14.11
C GLN A 245 -0.64 12.07 -13.08
N VAL A 246 -0.19 12.47 -11.88
CA VAL A 246 -1.06 13.09 -10.87
C VAL A 246 -1.64 14.41 -11.36
N PHE A 247 -0.81 15.30 -11.92
CA PHE A 247 -1.27 16.58 -12.50
C PHE A 247 -2.38 16.39 -13.54
N CYS A 248 -2.25 15.41 -14.43
CA CYS A 248 -3.29 15.07 -15.40
C CYS A 248 -4.58 14.59 -14.70
N LEU A 249 -4.45 13.60 -13.81
CA LEU A 249 -5.59 12.88 -13.23
C LEU A 249 -6.40 13.68 -12.22
N THR A 250 -5.81 14.65 -11.51
CA THR A 250 -6.56 15.48 -10.56
C THR A 250 -7.50 16.47 -11.24
N GLY A 251 -7.23 16.91 -12.48
CA GLY A 251 -7.94 18.00 -13.13
C GLY A 251 -9.42 17.70 -13.42
N PHE A 252 -9.74 16.49 -13.87
CA PHE A 252 -11.14 16.08 -14.10
C PHE A 252 -11.93 15.99 -12.79
N GLY A 253 -11.33 15.37 -11.76
CA GLY A 253 -11.94 15.29 -10.44
C GLY A 253 -12.17 16.68 -9.85
N PHE A 254 -11.24 17.62 -10.04
CA PHE A 254 -11.43 19.00 -9.63
C PHE A 254 -12.63 19.67 -10.28
N ILE A 255 -12.71 19.71 -11.62
CA ILE A 255 -13.80 20.43 -12.31
C ILE A 255 -15.18 19.88 -11.92
N LEU A 256 -15.32 18.56 -11.76
CA LEU A 256 -16.61 18.01 -11.34
C LEU A 256 -16.88 18.27 -9.85
N ILE A 257 -15.90 18.18 -8.96
CA ILE A 257 -16.11 18.41 -7.52
C ILE A 257 -16.46 19.88 -7.21
N SER A 258 -15.85 20.85 -7.90
CA SER A 258 -16.15 22.28 -7.71
C SER A 258 -17.37 22.78 -8.51
N HIS A 259 -17.74 22.14 -9.62
CA HIS A 259 -18.80 22.62 -10.51
C HIS A 259 -19.95 21.62 -10.84
N TYR A 260 -20.04 20.43 -10.22
CA TYR A 260 -21.12 19.46 -10.55
C TYR A 260 -22.53 20.05 -10.48
N LYS A 261 -22.76 20.98 -9.54
CA LYS A 261 -24.04 21.65 -9.34
C LYS A 261 -24.34 22.68 -10.44
N GLU A 262 -23.34 23.46 -10.82
CA GLU A 262 -23.40 24.45 -11.90
C GLU A 262 -23.63 23.78 -13.26
N TYR A 263 -22.87 22.72 -13.56
CA TYR A 263 -23.07 21.92 -14.77
C TYR A 263 -24.40 21.15 -14.73
N GLY A 264 -24.74 20.54 -13.59
CA GLY A 264 -25.98 19.77 -13.43
C GLY A 264 -27.25 20.60 -13.62
N PHE A 265 -27.27 21.86 -13.19
CA PHE A 265 -28.41 22.76 -13.39
C PHE A 265 -28.71 23.08 -14.87
N LEU A 266 -27.77 22.86 -15.80
CA LEU A 266 -28.03 22.96 -17.24
C LEU A 266 -29.03 21.89 -17.72
N HIS A 267 -29.14 20.78 -16.99
CA HIS A 267 -29.91 19.59 -17.36
C HIS A 267 -31.08 19.31 -16.39
N ILE A 268 -30.86 19.47 -15.08
CA ILE A 268 -31.78 19.02 -14.01
C ILE A 268 -32.13 20.20 -13.09
N LYS A 269 -33.43 20.45 -12.88
CA LYS A 269 -33.93 21.56 -12.05
C LYS A 269 -34.37 21.09 -10.66
N ASP A 270 -33.40 20.77 -9.80
CA ASP A 270 -33.63 20.29 -8.43
C ASP A 270 -32.39 20.54 -7.55
N ASP A 271 -32.44 21.52 -6.65
CA ASP A 271 -31.29 21.96 -5.83
C ASP A 271 -30.98 20.97 -4.69
N GLN A 272 -32.03 20.51 -4.00
CA GLN A 272 -31.94 19.49 -2.95
C GLN A 272 -31.34 18.18 -3.48
N PHE A 273 -31.68 17.77 -4.70
CA PHE A 273 -31.03 16.63 -5.37
C PHE A 273 -29.51 16.81 -5.46
N PHE A 274 -29.00 17.98 -5.87
CA PHE A 274 -27.55 18.21 -5.93
C PHE A 274 -26.89 18.21 -4.56
N SER A 275 -27.55 18.76 -3.53
CA SER A 275 -27.06 18.62 -2.15
C SER A 275 -26.91 17.14 -1.72
N ILE A 276 -27.85 16.27 -2.11
CA ILE A 276 -27.79 14.82 -1.89
C ILE A 276 -26.67 14.16 -2.72
N VAL A 277 -26.49 14.54 -3.99
CA VAL A 277 -25.38 14.07 -4.84
C VAL A 277 -24.03 14.40 -4.21
N GLY A 278 -23.84 15.63 -3.73
CA GLY A 278 -22.62 16.04 -3.02
C GLY A 278 -22.43 15.33 -1.68
N MET A 279 -23.52 15.06 -0.95
CA MET A 279 -23.51 14.32 0.32
C MET A 279 -23.01 12.87 0.13
N ILE A 280 -23.57 12.15 -0.85
CA ILE A 280 -23.17 10.78 -1.19
C ILE A 280 -21.78 10.75 -1.82
N GLY A 281 -21.44 11.75 -2.64
CA GLY A 281 -20.12 11.93 -3.23
C GLY A 281 -19.02 12.08 -2.17
N GLY A 282 -19.20 12.98 -1.21
CA GLY A 282 -18.28 13.15 -0.08
C GLY A 282 -18.08 11.85 0.72
N PHE A 283 -19.17 11.22 1.18
CA PHE A 283 -19.11 9.92 1.85
C PHE A 283 -18.31 8.88 1.04
N THR A 284 -18.55 8.82 -0.27
CA THR A 284 -17.84 7.92 -1.19
C THR A 284 -16.36 8.27 -1.32
N ASN A 285 -15.96 9.55 -1.25
CA ASN A 285 -14.55 9.95 -1.19
C ASN A 285 -13.87 9.53 0.11
N GLY A 286 -14.56 9.65 1.24
CA GLY A 286 -14.05 9.20 2.54
C GLY A 286 -13.86 7.68 2.59
N LEU A 287 -14.81 6.93 2.04
CA LEU A 287 -14.78 5.47 1.97
C LEU A 287 -13.79 4.94 0.92
N SER A 288 -13.69 5.60 -0.24
CA SER A 288 -12.83 5.13 -1.33
C SER A 288 -11.35 5.20 -0.96
N ARG A 289 -10.93 6.18 -0.16
CA ARG A 289 -9.56 6.25 0.40
C ARG A 289 -9.15 4.92 1.04
N PHE A 290 -9.99 4.38 1.93
CA PHE A 290 -9.78 3.08 2.58
C PHE A 290 -9.76 1.92 1.57
N LEU A 291 -10.73 1.88 0.66
CA LEU A 291 -10.84 0.81 -0.35
C LEU A 291 -9.62 0.77 -1.29
N TRP A 292 -9.15 1.92 -1.78
CA TRP A 292 -7.98 2.00 -2.65
C TRP A 292 -6.66 1.74 -1.91
N SER A 293 -6.55 2.12 -0.62
CA SER A 293 -5.43 1.70 0.23
C SER A 293 -5.40 0.17 0.38
N PHE A 294 -6.53 -0.45 0.71
CA PHE A 294 -6.64 -1.90 0.85
C PHE A 294 -6.27 -2.63 -0.46
N LEU A 295 -6.76 -2.17 -1.60
CA LEU A 295 -6.41 -2.76 -2.90
C LEU A 295 -4.92 -2.65 -3.25
N LEU A 296 -4.22 -1.62 -2.75
CA LEU A 296 -2.78 -1.39 -3.01
C LEU A 296 -1.86 -2.41 -2.30
N ASP A 297 -2.38 -3.09 -1.28
CA ASP A 297 -1.67 -4.14 -0.55
C ASP A 297 -1.70 -5.48 -1.33
N PHE A 298 -2.78 -5.75 -2.07
CA PHE A 298 -2.96 -7.00 -2.84
C PHE A 298 -2.67 -6.89 -4.35
N ILE A 299 -2.76 -5.68 -4.91
CA ILE A 299 -2.67 -5.45 -6.37
C ILE A 299 -1.47 -4.55 -6.70
N ASN A 300 -0.72 -4.89 -7.75
CA ASN A 300 0.39 -4.08 -8.23
C ASN A 300 -0.10 -2.65 -8.56
N TYR A 301 0.57 -1.64 -8.00
CA TYR A 301 0.19 -0.24 -8.13
C TYR A 301 0.02 0.21 -9.59
N LYS A 302 0.80 -0.36 -10.52
CA LYS A 302 0.74 -0.02 -11.95
C LYS A 302 -0.57 -0.47 -12.61
N ILE A 303 -1.22 -1.49 -12.08
CA ILE A 303 -2.55 -1.93 -12.52
C ILE A 303 -3.61 -0.99 -11.94
N LEU A 304 -3.49 -0.60 -10.66
CA LEU A 304 -4.43 0.32 -10.00
C LEU A 304 -4.41 1.72 -10.64
N VAL A 305 -3.22 2.24 -10.97
CA VAL A 305 -3.07 3.51 -11.72
C VAL A 305 -3.70 3.40 -13.11
N PHE A 306 -3.48 2.29 -13.83
CA PHE A 306 -4.09 2.06 -15.13
C PHE A 306 -5.62 2.05 -15.05
N ILE A 307 -6.20 1.33 -14.07
CA ILE A 307 -7.65 1.32 -13.82
C ILE A 307 -8.16 2.73 -13.48
N ASN A 308 -7.44 3.49 -12.64
CA ASN A 308 -7.82 4.84 -12.25
C ASN A 308 -7.81 5.82 -13.45
N ILE A 309 -6.84 5.70 -14.36
CA ILE A 309 -6.79 6.48 -15.61
C ILE A 309 -7.97 6.13 -16.53
N ILE A 310 -8.22 4.84 -16.78
CA ILE A 310 -9.33 4.39 -17.63
C ILE A 310 -10.67 4.83 -17.04
N MET A 311 -10.82 4.76 -15.72
CA MET A 311 -12.02 5.24 -15.01
C MET A 311 -12.21 6.76 -15.17
N ALA A 312 -11.15 7.56 -15.01
CA ALA A 312 -11.20 9.01 -15.21
C ALA A 312 -11.54 9.39 -16.67
N MET A 313 -10.96 8.70 -17.65
CA MET A 313 -11.28 8.88 -19.07
C MET A 313 -12.72 8.48 -19.41
N LEU A 314 -13.20 7.36 -18.88
CA LEU A 314 -14.57 6.89 -19.10
C LEU A 314 -15.58 7.90 -18.55
N LEU A 315 -15.42 8.33 -17.30
CA LEU A 315 -16.34 9.28 -16.64
C LEU A 315 -16.36 10.62 -17.36
N ALA A 316 -15.19 11.19 -17.67
CA ALA A 316 -15.07 12.44 -18.42
C ALA A 316 -15.64 12.35 -19.86
N GLY A 317 -15.42 11.22 -20.54
CA GLY A 317 -15.88 11.01 -21.91
C GLY A 317 -17.37 10.70 -22.05
N THR A 318 -18.07 10.38 -20.97
CA THR A 318 -19.49 9.94 -21.01
C THR A 318 -20.44 10.78 -20.16
N ILE A 319 -19.96 11.68 -19.30
CA ILE A 319 -20.80 12.58 -18.47
C ILE A 319 -21.92 13.27 -19.27
N ASN A 320 -21.60 13.79 -20.47
CA ASN A 320 -22.55 14.48 -21.36
C ASN A 320 -23.68 13.58 -21.88
N LEU A 321 -23.45 12.26 -21.99
CA LEU A 321 -24.44 11.29 -22.49
C LEU A 321 -25.49 10.90 -21.45
N ILE A 322 -25.25 11.25 -20.17
CA ILE A 322 -26.06 10.81 -19.03
C ILE A 322 -26.55 11.98 -18.17
N ALA A 323 -26.23 13.22 -18.54
CA ALA A 323 -26.46 14.42 -17.75
C ALA A 323 -27.94 14.73 -17.48
N ASP A 324 -28.82 14.42 -18.44
CA ASP A 324 -30.28 14.61 -18.30
C ASP A 324 -30.94 13.62 -17.32
N SER A 325 -30.25 12.55 -16.92
CA SER A 325 -30.79 11.51 -16.05
C SER A 325 -30.29 11.67 -14.61
N LYS A 326 -31.16 12.10 -13.69
CA LYS A 326 -30.86 12.22 -12.25
C LYS A 326 -30.08 11.02 -11.69
N THR A 327 -30.56 9.81 -11.97
CA THR A 327 -29.95 8.58 -11.45
C THR A 327 -28.53 8.36 -12.00
N LEU A 328 -28.33 8.52 -13.31
CA LEU A 328 -27.02 8.30 -13.93
C LEU A 328 -26.03 9.43 -13.61
N PHE A 329 -26.49 10.68 -13.60
CA PHE A 329 -25.69 11.84 -13.19
C PHE A 329 -25.17 11.66 -11.75
N MET A 330 -26.03 11.27 -10.81
CA MET A 330 -25.63 10.95 -9.44
C MET A 330 -24.56 9.85 -9.42
N ILE A 331 -24.75 8.75 -10.17
CA ILE A 331 -23.78 7.66 -10.25
C ILE A 331 -22.43 8.15 -10.79
N TRP A 332 -22.41 8.97 -11.85
CA TRP A 332 -21.17 9.48 -12.44
C TRP A 332 -20.40 10.42 -11.51
N VAL A 333 -21.10 11.33 -10.82
CA VAL A 333 -20.48 12.20 -9.81
C VAL A 333 -19.92 11.35 -8.66
N VAL A 334 -20.69 10.40 -8.12
CA VAL A 334 -20.26 9.50 -7.05
C VAL A 334 -19.06 8.64 -7.45
N LEU A 335 -19.05 8.09 -8.68
CA LEU A 335 -17.91 7.36 -9.23
C LEU A 335 -16.67 8.27 -9.42
N THR A 336 -16.87 9.54 -9.74
CA THR A 336 -15.76 10.51 -9.81
C THR A 336 -15.17 10.78 -8.43
N TYR A 337 -16.00 10.96 -7.39
CA TYR A 337 -15.51 11.02 -6.01
C TYR A 337 -14.79 9.73 -5.57
N LEU A 338 -15.20 8.55 -6.08
CA LEU A 338 -14.52 7.27 -5.85
C LEU A 338 -13.14 7.21 -6.52
N GLN A 339 -13.06 7.56 -7.81
CA GLN A 339 -11.81 7.63 -8.60
C GLN A 339 -10.82 8.63 -7.96
N TYR A 340 -11.32 9.82 -7.64
CA TYR A 340 -10.53 10.92 -7.11
C TYR A 340 -10.00 10.64 -5.70
N GLY A 341 -10.81 10.04 -4.82
CA GLY A 341 -10.37 9.65 -3.47
C GLY A 341 -9.28 8.58 -3.48
N GLY A 342 -9.26 7.72 -4.50
CA GLY A 342 -8.19 6.74 -4.72
C GLY A 342 -6.85 7.34 -5.10
N LEU A 343 -6.83 8.43 -5.87
CA LEU A 343 -5.59 9.09 -6.28
C LEU A 343 -4.76 9.54 -5.06
N TYR A 344 -5.42 10.07 -4.03
CA TYR A 344 -4.75 10.55 -2.81
C TYR A 344 -4.15 9.43 -1.94
N THR A 345 -4.64 8.19 -2.03
CA THR A 345 -4.11 7.06 -1.25
C THR A 345 -3.19 6.15 -2.06
N LEU A 346 -3.39 6.05 -3.38
CA LEU A 346 -2.45 5.40 -4.28
C LEU A 346 -1.11 6.15 -4.32
N PHE A 347 -1.12 7.47 -4.49
CA PHE A 347 0.12 8.22 -4.77
C PHE A 347 1.21 8.18 -3.68
N PRO A 348 0.92 8.31 -2.36
CA PRO A 348 1.93 8.10 -1.33
C PRO A 348 2.57 6.71 -1.40
N GLY A 349 1.78 5.69 -1.70
CA GLY A 349 2.25 4.31 -1.84
C GLY A 349 3.05 4.07 -3.13
N ILE A 350 2.77 4.81 -4.21
CA ILE A 350 3.59 4.81 -5.43
C ILE A 350 4.98 5.37 -5.12
N CYS A 351 5.05 6.56 -4.51
CA CYS A 351 6.33 7.16 -4.11
C CYS A 351 7.11 6.27 -3.13
N THR A 352 6.41 5.59 -2.21
CA THR A 352 7.01 4.62 -1.26
C THR A 352 7.54 3.36 -1.95
N LYS A 353 6.84 2.83 -2.97
CA LYS A 353 7.31 1.68 -3.78
C LYS A 353 8.41 2.09 -4.78
N GLN A 354 8.56 3.37 -5.12
CA GLN A 354 9.63 3.88 -5.98
C GLN A 354 10.92 4.21 -5.22
N PHE A 355 10.83 5.05 -4.17
CA PHE A 355 11.98 5.63 -3.47
C PHE A 355 12.21 5.03 -2.07
N GLY A 356 11.63 3.86 -1.80
CA GLY A 356 11.68 3.20 -0.50
C GLY A 356 10.98 3.97 0.62
N LYS A 357 11.05 3.43 1.84
CA LYS A 357 10.29 3.95 2.99
C LYS A 357 10.91 5.23 3.59
N LYS A 358 12.19 5.49 3.29
CA LYS A 358 12.98 6.68 3.68
C LYS A 358 12.64 7.92 2.84
N PHE A 359 12.75 7.81 1.51
CA PHE A 359 12.56 8.94 0.60
C PHE A 359 11.16 9.00 -0.03
N GLY A 360 10.38 7.91 -0.01
CA GLY A 360 9.02 7.87 -0.56
C GLY A 360 8.04 8.92 -0.02
N PRO A 361 7.91 9.10 1.31
CA PRO A 361 7.05 10.15 1.88
C PRO A 361 7.48 11.57 1.48
N LEU A 362 8.79 11.78 1.31
CA LEU A 362 9.37 13.06 0.89
C LEU A 362 9.16 13.33 -0.59
N ALA A 363 9.33 12.31 -1.45
CA ALA A 363 8.95 12.35 -2.85
C ALA A 363 7.46 12.65 -3.04
N TYR A 364 6.59 12.04 -2.22
CA TYR A 364 5.16 12.37 -2.22
C TYR A 364 4.91 13.85 -1.86
N ASN A 365 5.52 14.37 -0.80
CA ASN A 365 5.36 15.78 -0.40
C ASN A 365 5.88 16.75 -1.48
N MET A 366 7.00 16.43 -2.14
CA MET A 366 7.52 17.20 -3.27
C MET A 366 6.56 17.18 -4.46
N ALA A 367 6.04 16.01 -4.81
CA ALA A 367 5.14 15.83 -5.96
C ALA A 367 3.71 16.34 -5.72
N PHE A 368 3.26 16.41 -4.46
CA PHE A 368 1.95 16.97 -4.07
C PHE A 368 1.75 18.40 -4.61
N ASN A 369 2.83 19.16 -4.79
CA ASN A 369 2.80 20.50 -5.39
C ASN A 369 2.23 20.53 -6.82
N SER A 370 2.16 19.41 -7.55
CA SER A 370 1.50 19.37 -8.86
C SER A 370 -0.02 19.47 -8.78
N ILE A 371 -0.62 19.16 -7.63
CA ILE A 371 -2.06 19.21 -7.38
C ILE A 371 -2.60 20.67 -7.41
N PRO A 372 -2.00 21.66 -6.70
CA PRO A 372 -2.31 23.08 -6.87
C PRO A 372 -2.20 23.57 -8.33
N PHE A 373 -1.16 23.17 -9.06
CA PHE A 373 -1.02 23.57 -10.46
C PHE A 373 -2.11 22.96 -11.36
N SER A 374 -2.51 21.70 -11.11
CA SER A 374 -3.65 21.06 -11.80
C SER A 374 -4.97 21.77 -11.53
N ASN A 375 -5.21 22.18 -10.28
CA ASN A 375 -6.39 22.98 -9.89
C ASN A 375 -6.36 24.37 -10.56
N LEU A 376 -5.19 25.03 -10.60
CA LEU A 376 -5.02 26.30 -11.31
C LEU A 376 -5.28 26.15 -12.82
N THR A 377 -4.77 25.10 -13.46
CA THR A 377 -5.08 24.80 -14.87
C THR A 377 -6.58 24.58 -15.07
N GLN A 378 -7.27 23.88 -14.16
CA GLN A 378 -8.73 23.70 -14.21
C GLN A 378 -9.48 25.02 -14.12
N PHE A 379 -9.13 25.86 -13.16
CA PHE A 379 -9.71 27.18 -12.99
C PHE A 379 -9.49 28.06 -14.24
N LEU A 380 -8.27 28.14 -14.76
CA LEU A 380 -7.95 28.95 -15.94
C LEU A 380 -8.67 28.44 -17.19
N LEU A 381 -8.76 27.11 -17.39
CA LEU A 381 -9.55 26.52 -18.47
C LEU A 381 -11.04 26.88 -18.35
N THR A 382 -11.60 26.81 -17.14
CA THR A 382 -13.02 27.11 -16.91
C THR A 382 -13.32 28.61 -17.03
N LEU A 383 -12.36 29.47 -16.65
CA LEU A 383 -12.46 30.92 -16.76
C LEU A 383 -12.43 31.40 -18.23
N TYR A 384 -11.44 30.96 -19.01
CA TYR A 384 -11.25 31.41 -20.40
C TYR A 384 -12.11 30.64 -21.41
N PHE A 385 -12.41 29.36 -21.16
CA PHE A 385 -13.20 28.51 -22.06
C PHE A 385 -14.56 28.12 -21.45
N TYR A 386 -15.17 29.04 -20.70
CA TYR A 386 -16.46 28.82 -20.00
C TYR A 386 -17.59 28.29 -20.91
N GLN A 387 -17.62 28.69 -22.18
CA GLN A 387 -18.59 28.13 -23.15
C GLN A 387 -18.32 26.65 -23.50
N LEU A 388 -17.06 26.21 -23.51
CA LEU A 388 -16.73 24.78 -23.64
C LEU A 388 -17.12 23.99 -22.38
N PHE A 389 -17.13 24.63 -21.20
CA PHE A 389 -17.64 24.02 -19.97
C PHE A 389 -19.17 23.85 -20.02
N ILE A 390 -19.92 24.91 -20.36
CA ILE A 390 -21.39 24.84 -20.53
C ILE A 390 -21.79 23.76 -21.54
N ASN A 391 -21.10 23.71 -22.69
CA ASN A 391 -21.37 22.71 -23.74
C ASN A 391 -20.85 21.30 -23.41
N GLY A 392 -20.29 21.05 -22.21
CA GLY A 392 -19.70 19.77 -21.82
C GLY A 392 -18.42 19.38 -22.59
N GLN A 393 -17.96 20.22 -23.51
CA GLN A 393 -16.80 19.99 -24.38
C GLN A 393 -15.48 19.99 -23.60
N LEU A 394 -15.40 20.73 -22.49
CA LEU A 394 -14.23 20.77 -21.62
C LEU A 394 -13.93 19.42 -20.95
N PHE A 395 -14.93 18.54 -20.78
CA PHE A 395 -14.69 17.18 -20.28
C PHE A 395 -13.94 16.31 -21.31
N TYR A 396 -14.16 16.51 -22.62
CA TYR A 396 -13.37 15.83 -23.67
C TYR A 396 -11.91 16.30 -23.70
N ILE A 397 -11.64 17.57 -23.37
CA ILE A 397 -10.26 18.06 -23.16
C ILE A 397 -9.60 17.30 -22.00
N TYR A 398 -10.34 17.00 -20.93
CA TYR A 398 -9.85 16.14 -19.85
C TYR A 398 -9.67 14.67 -20.23
N VAL A 399 -10.43 14.12 -21.18
CA VAL A 399 -10.11 12.80 -21.78
C VAL A 399 -8.75 12.86 -22.48
N GLY A 400 -8.46 13.93 -23.22
CA GLY A 400 -7.15 14.17 -23.85
C GLY A 400 -6.00 14.32 -22.84
N ILE A 401 -6.20 15.08 -21.76
CA ILE A 401 -5.21 15.23 -20.68
C ILE A 401 -4.96 13.88 -19.96
N ASN A 402 -6.01 13.11 -19.68
CA ASN A 402 -5.87 11.78 -19.08
C ASN A 402 -5.26 10.75 -20.05
N PHE A 403 -5.41 10.92 -21.37
CA PHE A 403 -4.71 10.10 -22.37
C PHE A 403 -3.19 10.30 -22.31
N LEU A 404 -2.69 11.49 -21.95
CA LEU A 404 -1.25 11.68 -21.69
C LEU A 404 -0.77 10.85 -20.50
N ALA A 405 -1.55 10.81 -19.41
CA ALA A 405 -1.27 9.92 -18.27
C ALA A 405 -1.34 8.43 -18.65
N LEU A 406 -2.24 8.06 -19.57
CA LEU A 406 -2.33 6.70 -20.14
C LEU A 406 -1.08 6.34 -20.96
N VAL A 407 -0.60 7.23 -21.82
CA VAL A 407 0.63 7.04 -22.60
C VAL A 407 1.83 6.85 -21.68
N ILE A 408 1.94 7.63 -20.60
CA ILE A 408 2.98 7.46 -19.58
C ILE A 408 2.81 6.11 -18.85
N GLN A 409 1.58 5.69 -18.53
CA GLN A 409 1.35 4.43 -17.85
C GLN A 409 1.69 3.22 -18.73
N VAL A 410 1.35 3.28 -20.02
CA VAL A 410 1.74 2.29 -21.02
C VAL A 410 3.26 2.27 -21.18
N TYR A 411 3.93 3.42 -21.23
CA TYR A 411 5.40 3.51 -21.24
C TYR A 411 6.03 2.83 -20.00
N ILE A 412 5.52 3.09 -18.79
CA ILE A 412 6.00 2.47 -17.54
C ILE A 412 5.82 0.94 -17.57
N LEU A 413 4.67 0.45 -18.06
CA LEU A 413 4.39 -0.99 -18.20
C LEU A 413 5.24 -1.67 -19.29
N LEU A 414 5.50 -0.98 -20.41
CA LEU A 414 6.33 -1.49 -21.50
C LEU A 414 7.81 -1.47 -21.16
N ASN A 415 8.33 -0.43 -20.51
CA ASN A 415 9.71 -0.40 -20.02
C ASN A 415 9.99 -1.49 -18.99
N GLU A 416 9.03 -1.86 -18.14
CA GLU A 416 9.20 -2.97 -17.20
C GLU A 416 9.20 -4.34 -17.91
N ARG A 417 8.37 -4.51 -18.94
CA ARG A 417 8.46 -5.68 -19.85
C ARG A 417 9.77 -5.71 -20.62
N GLN A 418 10.28 -4.56 -21.07
CA GLN A 418 11.58 -4.46 -21.71
C GLN A 418 12.71 -4.74 -20.73
N SER A 419 12.72 -4.18 -19.52
CA SER A 419 13.72 -4.48 -18.48
C SER A 419 13.72 -5.96 -18.11
N LYS A 420 12.55 -6.60 -17.92
CA LYS A 420 12.51 -8.06 -17.73
C LYS A 420 13.04 -8.81 -18.97
N LYS A 421 12.69 -8.38 -20.18
CA LYS A 421 13.30 -8.93 -21.42
C LYS A 421 14.80 -8.64 -21.58
N LEU A 422 15.32 -7.53 -21.04
CA LEU A 422 16.73 -7.15 -21.08
C LEU A 422 17.53 -7.79 -19.94
N ASN A 423 16.89 -8.25 -18.87
CA ASN A 423 17.53 -9.14 -17.90
C ASN A 423 17.54 -10.59 -18.43
N ILE A 424 16.55 -10.97 -19.26
CA ILE A 424 16.48 -12.26 -19.96
C ILE A 424 17.38 -12.33 -21.23
N MET A 425 17.73 -11.19 -21.85
CA MET A 425 18.63 -11.13 -23.02
C MET A 425 19.99 -10.46 -22.74
N GLY A 426 20.10 -9.64 -21.68
CA GLY A 426 21.32 -8.99 -21.21
C GLY A 426 22.10 -9.82 -20.20
N SER A 427 21.55 -10.96 -19.77
CA SER A 427 22.29 -12.12 -19.25
C SER A 427 23.42 -12.59 -20.19
N CYS A 428 23.47 -12.10 -21.44
CA CYS A 428 24.54 -12.35 -22.41
C CYS A 428 25.61 -11.23 -22.54
N ASN A 429 25.65 -10.19 -21.69
CA ASN A 429 26.74 -9.18 -21.76
C ASN A 429 27.19 -8.62 -20.40
N CYS A 430 28.48 -8.72 -20.12
CA CYS A 430 29.08 -8.43 -18.81
C CYS A 430 29.78 -7.06 -18.76
N ILE A 431 29.36 -6.17 -17.87
CA ILE A 431 30.21 -5.07 -17.34
C ILE A 431 29.89 -4.86 -15.85
N PRO A 432 30.84 -5.10 -14.91
CA PRO A 432 30.61 -4.88 -13.49
C PRO A 432 30.77 -3.39 -13.10
N LYS A 433 29.92 -2.91 -12.18
CA LYS A 433 30.19 -1.69 -11.40
C LYS A 433 30.75 -2.07 -10.03
N LYS A 434 31.73 -1.30 -9.55
CA LYS A 434 32.35 -1.51 -8.24
C LYS A 434 31.48 -1.01 -7.08
N VAL A 435 31.40 -1.86 -6.06
CA VAL A 435 31.09 -1.61 -4.64
C VAL A 435 32.02 -2.57 -3.89
N GLY A 436 32.65 -2.28 -2.76
CA GLY A 436 32.48 -1.15 -1.83
C GLY A 436 32.27 -1.73 -0.43
N GLU A 437 33.36 -2.19 0.18
CA GLU A 437 33.37 -2.99 1.42
C GLU A 437 33.14 -2.13 2.66
N GLU A 438 32.40 -2.64 3.64
CA GLU A 438 32.63 -2.39 5.08
C GLU A 438 31.92 -3.45 5.96
N GLU A 439 32.60 -3.87 7.02
CA GLU A 439 32.23 -4.90 8.00
C GLU A 439 31.79 -4.24 9.34
N LEU A 440 31.22 -4.87 10.39
CA LEU A 440 30.41 -6.08 10.70
C LEU A 440 30.13 -5.99 12.25
N GLN A 441 29.40 -6.94 12.85
CA GLN A 441 29.26 -7.18 14.33
C GLN A 441 28.31 -6.25 15.13
N THR A 442 27.65 -6.60 16.27
CA THR A 442 27.15 -7.84 16.95
C THR A 442 26.14 -7.38 18.07
N GLN A 443 25.35 -8.14 18.88
CA GLN A 443 25.01 -9.57 19.07
C GLN A 443 23.66 -9.74 19.86
N ARG A 444 22.91 -10.83 19.59
CA ARG A 444 22.11 -11.72 20.50
C ARG A 444 20.87 -11.28 21.35
N GLY A 445 19.88 -12.19 21.33
CA GLY A 445 18.89 -12.48 22.40
C GLY A 445 17.41 -12.35 21.97
N GLY A 446 16.52 -13.37 22.05
CA GLY A 446 16.65 -14.79 22.42
C GLY A 446 15.28 -15.51 22.41
N SER A 447 15.26 -16.86 22.53
CA SER A 447 14.08 -17.77 22.58
C SER A 447 13.24 -17.91 21.28
N GLU A 448 12.61 -19.06 20.92
CA GLU A 448 13.01 -20.48 21.08
C GLU A 448 12.07 -21.38 20.23
N HIS A 449 12.49 -21.82 19.04
CA HIS A 449 12.00 -23.00 18.26
C HIS A 449 12.60 -23.00 16.83
N GLN A 450 13.93 -23.02 16.71
CA GLN A 450 14.63 -23.29 15.46
C GLN A 450 15.80 -24.22 15.77
N ILE A 451 15.80 -25.41 15.15
CA ILE A 451 16.95 -26.32 15.11
C ILE A 451 17.44 -26.30 13.66
N MET A 452 18.77 -26.34 13.50
CA MET A 452 19.54 -25.94 12.32
C MET A 452 19.74 -24.41 12.15
N ASP A 453 20.91 -24.07 11.62
CA ASP A 453 21.31 -22.79 11.00
C ASP A 453 21.48 -21.53 11.86
N LYS A 454 22.12 -21.64 13.04
CA LYS A 454 22.74 -20.47 13.74
C LYS A 454 24.15 -20.62 14.32
N GLU A 455 24.83 -21.75 14.17
CA GLU A 455 26.19 -21.95 14.76
C GLU A 455 27.25 -22.49 13.76
N LYS A 456 27.10 -22.21 12.45
CA LYS A 456 28.15 -22.46 11.43
C LYS A 456 28.51 -21.28 10.51
N GLN A 457 27.73 -20.19 10.49
CA GLN A 457 28.01 -19.00 9.66
C GLN A 457 29.02 -18.03 10.33
N GLN A 458 30.15 -18.54 10.82
CA GLN A 458 31.24 -17.70 11.33
C GLN A 458 32.67 -18.11 10.90
N ASP A 459 32.83 -19.28 10.25
CA ASP A 459 34.12 -19.76 9.74
C ASP A 459 34.15 -19.96 8.20
N ALA A 460 33.22 -19.30 7.49
CA ALA A 460 33.30 -19.18 6.03
C ALA A 460 34.41 -18.18 5.65
N GLN A 461 35.67 -18.62 5.68
CA GLN A 461 36.80 -17.79 5.27
C GLN A 461 36.62 -17.32 3.82
N SER A 462 36.67 -16.01 3.60
CA SER A 462 36.61 -15.43 2.26
C SER A 462 37.91 -15.75 1.51
N PHE A 463 37.88 -16.79 0.67
CA PHE A 463 39.01 -17.14 -0.21
C PHE A 463 39.38 -15.95 -1.10
N THR A 464 40.51 -15.30 -0.80
CA THR A 464 40.89 -14.09 -1.55
C THR A 464 41.53 -14.48 -2.89
N HIS A 465 41.41 -13.60 -3.89
CA HIS A 465 42.06 -13.82 -5.19
C HIS A 465 43.60 -13.75 -5.12
N GLU A 466 44.19 -13.33 -3.99
CA GLU A 466 45.64 -13.23 -3.81
C GLU A 466 46.31 -14.59 -3.59
N ASP A 467 45.60 -15.58 -3.02
CA ASP A 467 46.13 -16.85 -2.53
C ASP A 467 46.34 -17.90 -3.63
N ASN A 468 45.68 -17.71 -4.79
CA ASN A 468 45.67 -18.64 -5.92
C ASN A 468 46.81 -18.37 -6.93
N LYS A 469 48.01 -18.02 -6.47
CA LYS A 469 49.20 -17.84 -7.33
C LYS A 469 50.07 -19.11 -7.36
N PRO A 470 50.83 -19.38 -8.45
CA PRO A 470 51.68 -20.58 -8.54
C PRO A 470 52.85 -20.56 -7.55
N ALA A 471 53.11 -21.71 -6.92
CA ALA A 471 53.95 -21.83 -5.73
C ALA A 471 55.47 -21.62 -5.93
N ASN A 472 55.98 -21.83 -7.14
CA ASN A 472 57.41 -21.75 -7.44
C ASN A 472 57.68 -21.15 -8.83
N ASP A 473 58.91 -20.69 -9.05
CA ASP A 473 59.33 -20.00 -10.29
C ASP A 473 59.10 -20.83 -11.55
N GLU A 474 59.28 -22.15 -11.48
CA GLU A 474 58.99 -23.08 -12.58
C GLU A 474 57.50 -23.06 -12.96
N SER A 475 56.60 -23.17 -11.98
CA SER A 475 55.16 -23.06 -12.21
C SER A 475 54.76 -21.68 -12.72
N GLN A 476 55.40 -20.62 -12.23
CA GLN A 476 55.15 -19.25 -12.74
C GLN A 476 55.61 -19.10 -14.19
N GLN A 477 56.75 -19.68 -14.60
CA GLN A 477 57.19 -19.70 -16.00
C GLN A 477 56.25 -20.53 -16.89
N LEU A 478 55.79 -21.69 -16.41
CA LEU A 478 54.81 -22.52 -17.12
C LEU A 478 53.49 -21.76 -17.34
N VAL A 479 52.96 -21.08 -16.32
CA VAL A 479 51.75 -20.26 -16.42
C VAL A 479 51.98 -19.04 -17.33
N GLN A 480 53.13 -18.36 -17.25
CA GLN A 480 53.49 -17.28 -18.18
C GLN A 480 53.53 -17.72 -19.65
N SER A 481 53.83 -19.00 -19.94
CA SER A 481 53.79 -19.55 -21.31
C SER A 481 52.40 -19.59 -21.96
N THR A 482 51.34 -19.29 -21.20
CA THR A 482 49.93 -19.28 -21.65
C THR A 482 49.43 -17.90 -22.09
N LYS A 483 50.31 -16.89 -22.07
CA LYS A 483 49.97 -15.51 -22.44
C LYS A 483 49.59 -15.43 -23.93
N GLY A 484 48.32 -15.15 -24.21
CA GLY A 484 47.76 -15.12 -25.57
C GLY A 484 47.43 -16.49 -26.19
N ILE A 485 47.62 -17.61 -25.49
CA ILE A 485 47.35 -18.95 -26.03
C ILE A 485 46.78 -19.90 -24.97
N ARG A 486 45.64 -20.54 -25.28
CA ARG A 486 45.04 -21.56 -24.41
C ARG A 486 45.88 -22.84 -24.45
N LYS A 487 46.24 -23.38 -23.28
CA LYS A 487 47.06 -24.58 -23.16
C LYS A 487 46.74 -25.33 -21.86
N LYS A 488 46.59 -26.66 -21.93
CA LYS A 488 46.60 -27.52 -20.74
C LYS A 488 48.03 -27.66 -20.22
N LEU A 489 48.23 -27.37 -18.94
CA LEU A 489 49.51 -27.51 -18.25
C LEU A 489 49.55 -28.82 -17.44
N PRO A 490 50.74 -29.33 -17.07
CA PRO A 490 50.87 -30.28 -15.96
C PRO A 490 50.39 -29.64 -14.65
N ARG A 491 50.28 -30.46 -13.59
CA ARG A 491 49.92 -30.02 -12.24
C ARG A 491 50.73 -28.80 -11.80
N ILE A 492 50.03 -27.70 -11.55
CA ILE A 492 50.57 -26.47 -10.95
C ILE A 492 50.23 -26.51 -9.45
N ASN A 493 51.25 -26.53 -8.59
CA ASN A 493 51.03 -26.35 -7.15
C ASN A 493 50.86 -24.85 -6.85
N MET A 494 50.00 -24.51 -5.89
CA MET A 494 49.58 -23.15 -5.55
C MET A 494 50.20 -22.70 -4.21
N LEU A 495 50.37 -21.39 -3.99
CA LEU A 495 50.98 -20.86 -2.76
C LEU A 495 50.22 -21.25 -1.49
N ASN A 496 48.89 -21.40 -1.57
CA ASN A 496 48.03 -21.87 -0.48
C ASN A 496 48.17 -23.38 -0.15
N GLY A 497 49.08 -24.11 -0.81
CA GLY A 497 49.30 -25.55 -0.62
C GLY A 497 48.41 -26.45 -1.48
N GLY A 498 47.41 -25.89 -2.16
CA GLY A 498 46.57 -26.60 -3.13
C GLY A 498 47.27 -26.85 -4.47
N TYR A 499 46.53 -27.37 -5.44
CA TYR A 499 47.01 -27.56 -6.82
C TYR A 499 45.90 -27.41 -7.87
N TYR A 500 46.31 -27.11 -9.11
CA TYR A 500 45.44 -27.06 -10.28
C TYR A 500 45.97 -27.93 -11.43
N GLU A 501 45.07 -28.70 -12.04
CA GLU A 501 45.32 -29.54 -13.21
C GLU A 501 44.28 -29.26 -14.29
N GLY A 502 44.62 -28.43 -15.27
CA GLY A 502 43.65 -27.95 -16.24
C GLY A 502 44.21 -27.05 -17.32
N GLU A 503 43.29 -26.48 -18.08
CA GLU A 503 43.57 -25.46 -19.08
C GLU A 503 43.84 -24.08 -18.45
N TRP A 504 44.71 -23.32 -19.11
CA TRP A 504 45.09 -21.96 -18.76
C TRP A 504 45.05 -21.08 -20.01
N PHE A 505 44.73 -19.80 -19.84
CA PHE A 505 44.78 -18.77 -20.87
C PHE A 505 45.12 -17.42 -20.25
N ASN A 506 46.00 -16.64 -20.88
CA ASN A 506 46.41 -15.31 -20.39
C ASN A 506 46.93 -15.32 -18.94
N CYS A 507 47.65 -16.38 -18.55
CA CYS A 507 48.18 -16.61 -17.21
C CYS A 507 47.12 -16.89 -16.11
N MET A 508 45.86 -17.17 -16.49
CA MET A 508 44.74 -17.45 -15.58
C MET A 508 44.15 -18.84 -15.86
N ARG A 509 43.51 -19.49 -14.88
CA ARG A 509 42.73 -20.72 -15.08
C ARG A 509 41.54 -20.42 -16.00
N ASP A 510 41.43 -21.18 -17.10
CA ASP A 510 40.42 -20.92 -18.14
C ASP A 510 40.25 -22.17 -19.02
N GLY A 511 39.02 -22.62 -19.26
CA GLY A 511 38.71 -23.91 -19.90
C GLY A 511 38.40 -24.99 -18.87
N PHE A 512 38.58 -26.27 -19.18
CA PHE A 512 38.28 -27.33 -18.21
C PHE A 512 39.46 -27.60 -17.26
N GLY A 513 39.19 -27.74 -15.97
CA GLY A 513 40.22 -27.95 -14.96
C GLY A 513 39.74 -28.43 -13.60
N LEU A 514 40.61 -29.21 -12.95
CA LEU A 514 40.49 -29.67 -11.57
C LEU A 514 41.30 -28.73 -10.67
N HIS A 515 40.70 -28.22 -9.59
CA HIS A 515 41.38 -27.49 -8.54
C HIS A 515 41.16 -28.19 -7.20
N ASN A 516 42.23 -28.44 -6.45
CA ASN A 516 42.18 -29.00 -5.11
C ASN A 516 42.77 -27.98 -4.13
N TRP A 517 41.99 -27.62 -3.12
CA TRP A 517 42.40 -26.72 -2.05
C TRP A 517 43.03 -27.50 -0.88
N ALA A 518 43.86 -26.83 -0.09
CA ALA A 518 44.63 -27.45 1.01
C ALA A 518 43.78 -27.86 2.23
N ASP A 519 42.53 -27.41 2.29
CA ASP A 519 41.50 -27.83 3.25
C ASP A 519 40.83 -29.17 2.87
N GLY A 520 41.13 -29.71 1.68
CA GLY A 520 40.50 -30.91 1.13
C GLY A 520 39.39 -30.63 0.10
N GLY A 521 39.01 -29.36 -0.11
CA GLY A 521 38.05 -28.97 -1.14
C GLY A 521 38.51 -29.34 -2.56
N LEU A 522 37.55 -29.59 -3.45
CA LEU A 522 37.80 -30.03 -4.82
C LEU A 522 36.76 -29.46 -5.80
N TYR A 523 37.19 -28.67 -6.78
CA TYR A 523 36.34 -28.25 -7.91
C TYR A 523 36.79 -28.93 -9.20
N GLU A 524 35.87 -29.59 -9.89
CA GLU A 524 36.06 -30.10 -11.25
C GLU A 524 35.04 -29.44 -12.18
N GLY A 525 35.50 -28.68 -13.19
CA GLY A 525 34.58 -28.00 -14.08
C GLY A 525 35.22 -27.03 -15.06
N GLU A 526 34.37 -26.20 -15.66
CA GLU A 526 34.75 -25.07 -16.51
C GLU A 526 35.24 -23.88 -15.65
N TRP A 527 36.24 -23.17 -16.17
CA TRP A 527 36.90 -22.01 -15.58
C TRP A 527 36.98 -20.87 -16.61
N LYS A 528 37.06 -19.63 -16.14
CA LYS A 528 37.18 -18.44 -16.98
C LYS A 528 37.81 -17.27 -16.21
N ASN A 529 38.95 -16.75 -16.67
CA ASN A 529 39.72 -15.70 -15.97
C ASN A 529 39.86 -15.96 -14.44
N ASP A 530 40.35 -17.14 -14.07
CA ASP A 530 40.52 -17.60 -12.68
C ASP A 530 39.25 -17.82 -11.85
N LYS A 531 38.06 -17.71 -12.45
CA LYS A 531 36.78 -17.96 -11.79
C LYS A 531 36.08 -19.24 -12.28
N ALA A 532 35.28 -19.87 -11.42
CA ALA A 532 34.35 -20.92 -11.83
C ALA A 532 33.19 -20.33 -12.68
N GLU A 533 32.87 -21.01 -13.78
CA GLU A 533 31.92 -20.59 -14.81
C GLU A 533 31.33 -21.86 -15.46
N GLY A 534 30.26 -21.77 -16.25
CA GLY A 534 29.80 -22.88 -17.10
C GLY A 534 29.15 -23.99 -16.29
N LYS A 535 29.66 -25.23 -16.40
CA LYS A 535 29.30 -26.36 -15.54
C LYS A 535 30.48 -26.81 -14.70
N GLY A 536 30.19 -27.21 -13.46
CA GLY A 536 31.21 -27.72 -12.54
C GLY A 536 30.62 -28.35 -11.29
N LYS A 537 31.48 -29.09 -10.61
CA LYS A 537 31.20 -29.80 -9.36
C LYS A 537 32.19 -29.33 -8.30
N LEU A 538 31.68 -28.74 -7.21
CA LEU A 538 32.42 -28.47 -5.99
C LEU A 538 32.11 -29.56 -4.96
N VAL A 539 33.14 -30.15 -4.38
CA VAL A 539 33.11 -30.84 -3.09
C VAL A 539 33.83 -29.93 -2.10
N HIS A 540 33.15 -29.54 -1.03
CA HIS A 540 33.67 -28.65 0.01
C HIS A 540 34.37 -29.46 1.12
N GLY A 541 35.28 -28.84 1.88
CA GLY A 541 36.13 -29.54 2.85
C GLY A 541 35.39 -30.24 4.00
N ASP A 542 34.14 -29.85 4.29
CA ASP A 542 33.26 -30.48 5.28
C ASP A 542 32.31 -31.55 4.72
N GLY A 543 32.41 -31.85 3.41
CA GLY A 543 31.66 -32.91 2.74
C GLY A 543 30.42 -32.47 1.96
N ASP A 544 30.10 -31.17 1.96
CA ASP A 544 29.06 -30.59 1.11
C ASP A 544 29.41 -30.73 -0.38
N VAL A 545 28.42 -30.94 -1.24
CA VAL A 545 28.61 -31.10 -2.69
C VAL A 545 27.62 -30.23 -3.46
N TYR A 546 28.11 -29.36 -4.35
CA TYR A 546 27.30 -28.73 -5.40
C TYR A 546 27.73 -29.24 -6.78
N GLU A 547 26.76 -29.64 -7.60
CA GLU A 547 26.96 -30.05 -8.99
C GLU A 547 25.92 -29.36 -9.88
N GLY A 548 26.35 -28.45 -10.74
CA GLY A 548 25.43 -27.57 -11.47
C GLY A 548 26.11 -26.56 -12.37
N GLN A 549 25.39 -25.49 -12.68
CA GLN A 549 25.92 -24.35 -13.41
C GLN A 549 26.56 -23.32 -12.47
N TRP A 550 27.55 -22.60 -13.00
CA TRP A 550 28.35 -21.60 -12.29
C TRP A 550 28.47 -20.30 -13.09
N ALA A 551 28.56 -19.17 -12.39
CA ALA A 551 28.87 -17.88 -12.98
C ALA A 551 29.69 -17.03 -12.01
N ASN A 552 30.91 -16.66 -12.41
CA ASN A 552 31.83 -15.78 -11.65
C ASN A 552 32.13 -16.24 -10.20
N ASP A 553 32.38 -17.53 -9.98
CA ASP A 553 32.55 -18.23 -8.68
C ASP A 553 31.27 -18.55 -7.89
N MET A 554 30.08 -18.16 -8.37
CA MET A 554 28.82 -18.40 -7.68
C MET A 554 27.97 -19.47 -8.39
N ALA A 555 27.25 -20.29 -7.62
CA ALA A 555 26.20 -21.17 -8.11
C ALA A 555 25.09 -20.36 -8.81
N ASN A 556 24.67 -20.83 -9.98
CA ASN A 556 23.71 -20.15 -10.86
C ASN A 556 22.97 -21.17 -11.73
N GLY A 557 21.91 -20.75 -12.44
CA GLY A 557 21.20 -21.63 -13.37
C GLY A 557 20.60 -22.86 -12.69
N CYS A 558 20.69 -24.04 -13.31
CA CYS A 558 20.24 -25.29 -12.68
C CYS A 558 21.39 -26.01 -11.95
N GLY A 559 21.12 -26.49 -10.73
CA GLY A 559 22.11 -27.19 -9.92
C GLY A 559 21.52 -28.07 -8.80
N THR A 560 22.28 -29.09 -8.44
CA THR A 560 22.04 -29.96 -7.27
C THR A 560 23.00 -29.61 -6.16
N TYR A 561 22.50 -29.47 -4.93
CA TYR A 561 23.30 -29.37 -3.72
C TYR A 561 22.96 -30.52 -2.77
N VAL A 562 23.98 -31.12 -2.16
CA VAL A 562 23.88 -32.16 -1.14
C VAL A 562 24.69 -31.69 0.06
N HIS A 563 24.00 -31.35 1.15
CA HIS A 563 24.64 -31.04 2.43
C HIS A 563 25.18 -32.33 3.06
N ALA A 564 26.32 -32.27 3.75
CA ALA A 564 26.95 -33.41 4.42
C ALA A 564 26.03 -34.10 5.44
N GLY A 565 25.05 -33.37 5.99
CA GLY A 565 23.98 -33.92 6.83
C GLY A 565 22.91 -34.74 6.09
N GLY A 566 23.02 -34.93 4.77
CA GLY A 566 22.14 -35.76 3.94
C GLY A 566 20.91 -35.05 3.35
N ALA A 567 20.76 -33.74 3.56
CA ALA A 567 19.72 -32.95 2.89
C ALA A 567 20.13 -32.64 1.44
N LYS A 568 19.19 -32.74 0.49
CA LYS A 568 19.40 -32.48 -0.94
C LYS A 568 18.47 -31.39 -1.45
N TYR A 569 19.02 -30.39 -2.15
CA TYR A 569 18.28 -29.48 -3.03
C TYR A 569 18.59 -29.79 -4.50
N GLU A 570 17.58 -29.71 -5.37
CA GLU A 570 17.71 -29.81 -6.82
C GLU A 570 16.76 -28.78 -7.47
N GLY A 571 17.31 -27.79 -8.18
CA GLY A 571 16.50 -26.69 -8.70
C GLY A 571 17.29 -25.56 -9.36
N GLU A 572 16.62 -24.42 -9.49
CA GLU A 572 17.22 -23.17 -9.98
C GLU A 572 18.00 -22.45 -8.85
N TRP A 573 19.06 -21.75 -9.24
CA TRP A 573 20.00 -21.01 -8.39
C TRP A 573 20.29 -19.63 -8.98
N LEU A 574 20.52 -18.64 -8.12
CA LEU A 574 20.91 -17.30 -8.50
C LEU A 574 21.85 -16.73 -7.43
N ASN A 575 23.14 -16.64 -7.75
CA ASN A 575 24.19 -16.09 -6.90
C ASN A 575 24.22 -16.77 -5.51
N ASP A 576 24.51 -18.07 -5.50
CA ASP A 576 24.59 -18.95 -4.32
C ASP A 576 23.28 -19.14 -3.53
N GLN A 577 22.16 -18.60 -4.04
CA GLN A 577 20.86 -18.71 -3.38
C GLN A 577 19.87 -19.52 -4.22
N GLN A 578 19.14 -20.42 -3.56
CA GLN A 578 18.00 -21.14 -4.13
C GLN A 578 16.99 -20.14 -4.71
N HIS A 579 16.56 -20.38 -5.94
CA HIS A 579 15.67 -19.50 -6.71
C HIS A 579 14.69 -20.32 -7.57
N GLY A 580 13.77 -19.65 -8.27
CA GLY A 580 12.93 -20.27 -9.30
C GLY A 580 12.13 -21.46 -8.76
N LYS A 581 12.17 -22.59 -9.45
CA LYS A 581 11.64 -23.87 -8.95
C LYS A 581 12.74 -24.71 -8.32
N GLY A 582 12.41 -25.37 -7.21
CA GLY A 582 13.29 -26.32 -6.54
C GLY A 582 12.56 -27.44 -5.82
N VAL A 583 13.25 -28.56 -5.69
CA VAL A 583 12.89 -29.70 -4.87
C VAL A 583 13.90 -29.80 -3.73
N GLU A 584 13.43 -29.89 -2.49
CA GLU A 584 14.27 -30.13 -1.32
C GLU A 584 13.80 -31.42 -0.64
N VAL A 585 14.74 -32.27 -0.23
CA VAL A 585 14.51 -33.55 0.44
C VAL A 585 15.40 -33.60 1.68
N TRP A 586 14.83 -33.96 2.82
CA TRP A 586 15.54 -34.05 4.09
C TRP A 586 15.74 -35.51 4.55
N PRO A 587 16.70 -35.79 5.46
CA PRO A 587 17.02 -37.16 5.91
C PRO A 587 15.88 -37.90 6.63
N ASP A 588 14.87 -37.18 7.11
CA ASP A 588 13.66 -37.73 7.73
C ASP A 588 12.62 -38.25 6.70
N GLY A 589 12.86 -38.02 5.40
CA GLY A 589 11.93 -38.34 4.33
C GLY A 589 10.92 -37.24 4.01
N SER A 590 10.97 -36.09 4.69
CA SER A 590 10.21 -34.90 4.31
C SER A 590 10.67 -34.39 2.93
N LYS A 591 9.76 -33.80 2.16
CA LYS A 591 10.02 -33.24 0.82
C LYS A 591 9.26 -31.94 0.58
N TYR A 592 9.95 -30.89 0.16
CA TYR A 592 9.35 -29.72 -0.49
C TYR A 592 9.52 -29.77 -2.01
N GLU A 593 8.52 -29.33 -2.75
CA GLU A 593 8.54 -29.13 -4.20
C GLU A 593 7.77 -27.86 -4.54
N GLY A 594 8.44 -26.81 -5.01
CA GLY A 594 7.79 -25.52 -5.21
C GLY A 594 8.71 -24.38 -5.59
N MET A 595 8.21 -23.16 -5.39
CA MET A 595 8.92 -21.93 -5.71
C MET A 595 9.86 -21.48 -4.59
N TYR A 596 11.01 -20.94 -4.98
CA TYR A 596 12.03 -20.32 -4.14
C TYR A 596 12.34 -18.90 -4.58
N THR A 597 12.73 -18.05 -3.63
CA THR A 597 13.23 -16.70 -3.87
C THR A 597 14.20 -16.32 -2.75
N PHE A 598 15.46 -16.05 -3.12
CA PHE A 598 16.55 -15.65 -2.21
C PHE A 598 16.74 -16.60 -1.02
N GLY A 599 16.88 -17.90 -1.30
CA GLY A 599 17.11 -18.92 -0.26
C GLY A 599 15.88 -19.27 0.59
N LYS A 600 14.69 -18.74 0.26
CA LYS A 600 13.44 -19.02 0.98
C LYS A 600 12.35 -19.56 0.08
N LYS A 601 11.55 -20.49 0.59
CA LYS A 601 10.31 -21.00 -0.02
C LYS A 601 9.31 -19.85 -0.08
N ASN A 602 8.90 -19.48 -1.29
CA ASN A 602 8.16 -18.25 -1.55
C ASN A 602 7.29 -18.41 -2.80
N GLY A 603 5.97 -18.27 -2.68
CA GLY A 603 5.02 -18.55 -3.74
C GLY A 603 4.33 -19.90 -3.55
N LYS A 604 4.06 -20.65 -4.63
CA LYS A 604 3.34 -21.94 -4.55
C LYS A 604 4.27 -23.12 -4.37
N GLY A 605 3.87 -24.08 -3.55
CA GLY A 605 4.61 -25.31 -3.31
C GLY A 605 3.78 -26.41 -2.66
N LYS A 606 4.39 -27.58 -2.58
CA LYS A 606 3.92 -28.77 -1.90
C LYS A 606 4.96 -29.18 -0.86
N LEU A 607 4.53 -29.44 0.37
CA LEU A 607 5.36 -29.95 1.46
C LEU A 607 4.75 -31.25 1.96
N GLN A 608 5.45 -32.36 1.77
CA GLN A 608 5.19 -33.63 2.42
C GLN A 608 6.09 -33.73 3.65
N PHE A 609 5.50 -34.04 4.80
CA PHE A 609 6.21 -34.23 6.06
C PHE A 609 6.50 -35.72 6.30
N ALA A 610 7.47 -36.04 7.15
CA ALA A 610 7.86 -37.41 7.49
C ALA A 610 6.72 -38.29 8.07
N ASP A 611 5.69 -37.69 8.66
CA ASP A 611 4.48 -38.40 9.13
C ASP A 611 3.50 -38.76 7.99
N ASN A 612 3.84 -38.43 6.75
CA ASN A 612 3.02 -38.51 5.52
C ASN A 612 1.82 -37.55 5.46
N SER A 613 1.76 -36.54 6.33
CA SER A 613 0.90 -35.38 6.09
C SER A 613 1.42 -34.56 4.89
N ILE A 614 0.51 -33.86 4.20
CA ILE A 614 0.80 -33.11 2.98
C ILE A 614 0.12 -31.75 3.02
N TYR A 615 0.90 -30.68 2.85
CA TYR A 615 0.41 -29.34 2.50
C TYR A 615 0.63 -29.06 1.01
N GLU A 616 -0.39 -28.50 0.34
CA GLU A 616 -0.35 -28.00 -1.03
C GLU A 616 -0.97 -26.60 -1.06
N GLY A 617 -0.18 -25.57 -1.34
CA GLY A 617 -0.67 -24.20 -1.24
C GLY A 617 0.41 -23.13 -1.43
N GLU A 618 0.22 -22.01 -0.75
CA GLU A 618 1.12 -20.86 -0.77
C GLU A 618 2.08 -20.85 0.44
N PHE A 619 3.24 -20.23 0.24
CA PHE A 619 4.34 -20.06 1.18
C PHE A 619 4.86 -18.62 1.11
N LEU A 620 5.26 -18.07 2.26
CA LEU A 620 5.90 -16.78 2.39
C LEU A 620 7.08 -16.90 3.36
N ASP A 621 8.30 -16.61 2.90
CA ASP A 621 9.52 -16.61 3.71
C ASP A 621 9.73 -17.89 4.57
N ASN A 622 9.58 -19.06 3.94
CA ASN A 622 9.58 -20.40 4.54
C ASN A 622 8.35 -20.79 5.37
N GLU A 623 7.42 -19.88 5.66
CA GLU A 623 6.19 -20.19 6.40
C GLU A 623 5.01 -20.52 5.47
N ILE A 624 4.17 -21.48 5.88
CA ILE A 624 2.86 -21.75 5.28
C ILE A 624 1.94 -20.53 5.48
N SER A 625 1.43 -19.98 4.38
CA SER A 625 0.71 -18.70 4.35
C SER A 625 -0.18 -18.60 3.11
N GLY A 626 -1.15 -17.67 3.06
CA GLY A 626 -2.05 -17.51 1.90
C GLY A 626 -3.09 -18.63 1.82
N PHE A 627 -3.45 -19.10 0.63
CA PHE A 627 -4.45 -20.17 0.46
C PHE A 627 -3.80 -21.54 0.23
N GLY A 628 -4.27 -22.57 0.95
CA GLY A 628 -3.71 -23.91 0.84
C GLY A 628 -4.58 -25.02 1.44
N LYS A 629 -4.32 -26.25 0.98
CA LYS A 629 -4.91 -27.48 1.51
C LYS A 629 -3.87 -28.24 2.32
N TYR A 630 -4.21 -28.60 3.55
CA TYR A 630 -3.47 -29.55 4.37
C TYR A 630 -4.25 -30.86 4.49
N THR A 631 -3.56 -31.98 4.38
CA THR A 631 -4.08 -33.35 4.55
C THR A 631 -3.27 -34.02 5.64
N TRP A 632 -3.90 -34.36 6.76
CA TRP A 632 -3.29 -35.14 7.84
C TRP A 632 -3.22 -36.61 7.46
N ASN A 633 -2.32 -37.36 8.09
CA ASN A 633 -2.13 -38.79 7.86
C ASN A 633 -3.32 -39.68 8.28
N ASP A 634 -4.22 -39.17 9.13
CA ASP A 634 -5.52 -39.79 9.45
C ASP A 634 -6.57 -39.64 8.32
N GLY A 635 -6.26 -38.88 7.26
CA GLY A 635 -7.17 -38.56 6.16
C GLY A 635 -8.06 -37.33 6.38
N LYS A 636 -7.97 -36.67 7.54
CA LYS A 636 -8.59 -35.34 7.76
C LYS A 636 -7.98 -34.34 6.79
N THR A 637 -8.78 -33.39 6.32
CA THR A 637 -8.30 -32.29 5.47
C THR A 637 -8.76 -30.93 5.99
N TYR A 638 -7.97 -29.89 5.72
CA TYR A 638 -8.39 -28.48 5.78
C TYR A 638 -8.05 -27.82 4.46
N THR A 639 -8.99 -27.09 3.86
CA THR A 639 -8.78 -26.27 2.68
C THR A 639 -9.20 -24.84 3.01
N GLY A 640 -8.28 -23.88 3.01
CA GLY A 640 -8.59 -22.53 3.45
C GLY A 640 -7.39 -21.62 3.52
N ASN A 641 -7.57 -20.52 4.26
CA ASN A 641 -6.54 -19.51 4.46
C ASN A 641 -5.60 -19.90 5.62
N TRP A 642 -4.35 -19.46 5.49
CA TRP A 642 -3.23 -19.71 6.40
C TRP A 642 -2.46 -18.42 6.68
N LEU A 643 -1.88 -18.32 7.87
CA LEU A 643 -0.97 -17.24 8.26
C LEU A 643 0.05 -17.78 9.25
N ASN A 644 1.34 -17.59 8.97
CA ASN A 644 2.47 -17.98 9.83
C ASN A 644 2.35 -19.42 10.37
N ASN A 645 2.18 -20.38 9.46
CA ASN A 645 1.99 -21.82 9.72
C ASN A 645 0.69 -22.25 10.43
N LYS A 646 -0.29 -21.35 10.60
CA LYS A 646 -1.56 -21.64 11.28
C LYS A 646 -2.78 -21.42 10.38
N MET A 647 -3.86 -22.17 10.63
CA MET A 647 -5.16 -21.94 10.00
C MET A 647 -5.74 -20.61 10.49
N ASN A 648 -5.98 -19.66 9.58
CA ASN A 648 -6.37 -18.28 9.90
C ASN A 648 -7.18 -17.67 8.75
N GLY A 649 -8.31 -17.02 9.04
CA GLY A 649 -9.27 -16.58 8.01
C GLY A 649 -10.31 -17.65 7.69
N TYR A 650 -10.93 -17.62 6.50
CA TYR A 650 -12.00 -18.56 6.14
C TYR A 650 -11.45 -19.90 5.62
N GLY A 651 -12.09 -21.02 5.98
CA GLY A 651 -11.71 -22.34 5.48
C GLY A 651 -12.69 -23.46 5.82
N GLU A 652 -12.43 -24.64 5.26
CA GLU A 652 -13.24 -25.84 5.41
C GLU A 652 -12.42 -27.02 5.89
N THR A 653 -12.80 -27.62 7.02
CA THR A 653 -12.22 -28.87 7.54
C THR A 653 -13.18 -30.02 7.30
N ILE A 654 -12.68 -31.14 6.80
CA ILE A 654 -13.43 -32.39 6.63
C ILE A 654 -12.71 -33.48 7.41
N TRP A 655 -13.46 -34.23 8.22
CA TRP A 655 -12.95 -35.38 8.99
C TRP A 655 -13.27 -36.71 8.27
N PRO A 656 -12.47 -37.77 8.49
CA PRO A 656 -12.67 -39.07 7.83
C PRO A 656 -14.04 -39.72 8.10
N ASP A 657 -14.69 -39.36 9.21
CA ASP A 657 -16.00 -39.86 9.62
C ASP A 657 -17.19 -39.12 8.97
N GLY A 658 -16.92 -38.22 8.02
CA GLY A 658 -17.92 -37.45 7.28
C GLY A 658 -18.37 -36.16 7.97
N LYS A 659 -17.86 -35.82 9.16
CA LYS A 659 -18.11 -34.51 9.78
C LYS A 659 -17.39 -33.40 9.00
N SER A 660 -17.93 -32.19 9.02
CA SER A 660 -17.27 -31.02 8.43
C SER A 660 -17.47 -29.74 9.22
N TYR A 661 -16.58 -28.77 9.01
CA TYR A 661 -16.69 -27.40 9.50
C TYR A 661 -16.34 -26.44 8.36
N LYS A 662 -17.18 -25.44 8.10
CA LYS A 662 -16.95 -24.41 7.08
C LYS A 662 -17.22 -23.04 7.69
N GLY A 663 -16.17 -22.24 7.87
CA GLY A 663 -16.27 -20.99 8.63
C GLY A 663 -14.92 -20.32 8.84
N TYR A 664 -14.86 -19.34 9.74
CA TYR A 664 -13.60 -18.67 10.07
C TYR A 664 -12.77 -19.45 11.10
N TYR A 665 -11.47 -19.17 11.08
CA TYR A 665 -10.42 -19.65 11.95
C TYR A 665 -9.54 -18.49 12.42
N LEU A 666 -8.98 -18.60 13.62
CA LEU A 666 -7.97 -17.71 14.19
C LEU A 666 -7.05 -18.55 15.08
N ASP A 667 -5.74 -18.54 14.79
CA ASP A 667 -4.74 -19.36 15.49
C ASP A 667 -5.20 -20.82 15.70
N ASP A 668 -5.50 -21.50 14.59
CA ASP A 668 -5.95 -22.90 14.50
C ASP A 668 -7.32 -23.21 15.11
N LYS A 669 -7.97 -22.21 15.73
CA LYS A 669 -9.25 -22.36 16.43
C LYS A 669 -10.39 -21.79 15.61
N LYS A 670 -11.49 -22.56 15.53
CA LYS A 670 -12.76 -22.09 14.93
C LYS A 670 -13.19 -20.78 15.60
N HIS A 671 -13.50 -19.79 14.78
CA HIS A 671 -13.84 -18.45 15.22
C HIS A 671 -14.87 -17.79 14.27
N GLY A 672 -15.39 -16.61 14.62
CA GLY A 672 -16.35 -15.88 13.81
C GLY A 672 -17.61 -16.68 13.51
N GLN A 673 -18.17 -16.51 12.30
CA GLN A 673 -19.30 -17.31 11.83
C GLN A 673 -18.81 -18.63 11.22
N GLY A 674 -19.52 -19.73 11.49
CA GLY A 674 -19.18 -21.05 10.94
C GLY A 674 -20.28 -22.10 11.05
N VAL A 675 -20.32 -22.96 10.05
CA VAL A 675 -21.24 -24.10 9.98
C VAL A 675 -20.50 -25.38 10.34
N PHE A 676 -20.99 -26.14 11.32
CA PHE A 676 -20.52 -27.50 11.61
C PHE A 676 -21.59 -28.51 11.20
N SER A 677 -21.23 -29.49 10.38
CA SER A 677 -22.10 -30.60 9.97
C SER A 677 -21.64 -31.89 10.63
N TRP A 678 -22.58 -32.61 11.25
CA TRP A 678 -22.37 -33.97 11.72
C TRP A 678 -22.72 -34.98 10.61
N ASN A 679 -22.16 -36.18 10.71
CA ASN A 679 -22.32 -37.25 9.73
C ASN A 679 -23.74 -37.83 9.64
N ASN A 680 -24.58 -37.63 10.67
CA ASN A 680 -26.02 -37.90 10.65
C ASN A 680 -26.86 -36.79 9.98
N GLY A 681 -26.24 -35.80 9.34
CA GLY A 681 -26.94 -34.70 8.65
C GLY A 681 -27.37 -33.52 9.55
N LYS A 682 -27.31 -33.68 10.87
CA LYS A 682 -27.47 -32.59 11.85
C LYS A 682 -26.45 -31.47 11.58
N LYS A 683 -26.83 -30.20 11.81
CA LYS A 683 -25.94 -29.03 11.64
C LYS A 683 -26.02 -28.05 12.80
N TYR A 684 -24.99 -27.22 12.94
CA TYR A 684 -24.97 -25.98 13.71
C TYR A 684 -24.50 -24.85 12.79
N GLU A 685 -25.28 -23.78 12.67
CA GLU A 685 -24.96 -22.56 11.93
C GLU A 685 -24.89 -21.41 12.94
N GLY A 686 -23.74 -20.76 13.13
CA GLY A 686 -23.64 -19.65 14.08
C GLY A 686 -22.23 -19.25 14.46
N GLU A 687 -22.11 -18.54 15.59
CA GLU A 687 -20.86 -17.99 16.09
C GLU A 687 -19.97 -19.03 16.79
N TRP A 688 -18.66 -18.77 16.74
CA TRP A 688 -17.59 -19.57 17.32
C TRP A 688 -16.53 -18.70 18.01
N ALA A 689 -16.03 -19.17 19.15
CA ALA A 689 -14.90 -18.58 19.84
C ALA A 689 -13.99 -19.68 20.41
N LEU A 690 -12.67 -19.51 20.25
CA LEU A 690 -11.64 -20.42 20.79
C LEU A 690 -11.90 -21.91 20.48
N GLY A 691 -12.46 -22.22 19.30
CA GLY A 691 -12.74 -23.58 18.86
C GLY A 691 -14.13 -24.13 19.21
N LYS A 692 -14.94 -23.39 19.98
CA LYS A 692 -16.25 -23.82 20.50
C LYS A 692 -17.39 -22.93 19.99
N GLN A 693 -18.62 -23.44 20.00
CA GLN A 693 -19.82 -22.65 19.75
C GLN A 693 -19.95 -21.53 20.80
N ASN A 694 -20.30 -20.33 20.36
CA ASN A 694 -20.45 -19.15 21.19
C ASN A 694 -21.51 -18.22 20.56
N GLY A 695 -21.95 -17.17 21.26
CA GLY A 695 -22.81 -16.14 20.67
C GLY A 695 -24.15 -16.68 20.19
N LYS A 696 -24.68 -16.14 19.08
CA LYS A 696 -25.93 -16.64 18.48
C LYS A 696 -25.69 -17.80 17.51
N GLY A 697 -26.67 -18.70 17.42
CA GLY A 697 -26.64 -19.80 16.46
C GLY A 697 -27.98 -20.51 16.27
N ILE A 698 -27.98 -21.51 15.38
CA ILE A 698 -29.11 -22.36 15.01
C ILE A 698 -28.61 -23.79 14.94
N ILE A 699 -29.22 -24.71 15.71
CA ILE A 699 -29.09 -26.15 15.46
C ILE A 699 -30.16 -26.57 14.45
N ILE A 700 -29.75 -27.37 13.47
CA ILE A 700 -30.65 -28.06 12.55
C ILE A 700 -30.59 -29.55 12.87
N ASN A 701 -31.73 -30.18 13.13
CA ASN A 701 -31.78 -31.62 13.38
C ASN A 701 -31.70 -32.44 12.06
N GLU A 702 -31.79 -33.76 12.17
CA GLU A 702 -31.75 -34.69 11.03
C GLU A 702 -32.96 -34.55 10.08
N THR A 703 -34.09 -34.02 10.58
CA THR A 703 -35.33 -33.78 9.81
C THR A 703 -35.46 -32.34 9.28
N GLY A 704 -34.41 -31.51 9.39
CA GLY A 704 -34.41 -30.11 8.96
C GLY A 704 -35.04 -29.10 9.93
N GLU A 705 -35.49 -29.53 11.12
CA GLU A 705 -36.04 -28.66 12.16
C GLU A 705 -34.97 -27.69 12.69
N ARG A 706 -35.22 -26.38 12.61
CA ARG A 706 -34.30 -25.32 13.05
C ARG A 706 -34.63 -24.83 14.46
N LYS A 707 -33.64 -24.79 15.36
CA LYS A 707 -33.77 -24.27 16.74
C LYS A 707 -32.68 -23.24 17.05
N ALA A 708 -33.09 -21.99 17.17
CA ALA A 708 -32.24 -20.86 17.52
C ALA A 708 -31.90 -20.81 19.02
N GLY A 709 -30.93 -19.98 19.40
CA GLY A 709 -30.53 -19.79 20.79
C GLY A 709 -29.22 -19.02 20.97
N ILE A 710 -28.72 -19.06 22.19
CA ILE A 710 -27.44 -18.45 22.60
C ILE A 710 -26.53 -19.55 23.16
N TRP A 711 -25.26 -19.52 22.75
CA TRP A 711 -24.21 -20.43 23.20
C TRP A 711 -23.10 -19.69 23.95
N GLU A 712 -22.53 -20.37 24.93
CA GLU A 712 -21.31 -19.96 25.61
C GLU A 712 -20.42 -21.20 25.80
N ASN A 713 -19.14 -21.08 25.44
CA ASN A 713 -18.13 -22.13 25.68
C ASN A 713 -18.54 -23.55 25.19
N GLY A 714 -19.32 -23.64 24.10
CA GLY A 714 -19.82 -24.89 23.51
C GLY A 714 -21.16 -25.40 24.08
N ARG A 715 -21.75 -24.73 25.08
CA ARG A 715 -23.05 -25.10 25.68
C ARG A 715 -24.12 -24.09 25.26
N ARG A 716 -25.34 -24.56 24.97
CA ARG A 716 -26.50 -23.67 24.74
C ARG A 716 -27.03 -23.21 26.10
N ILE A 717 -27.13 -21.88 26.30
CA ILE A 717 -27.55 -21.26 27.57
C ILE A 717 -28.96 -20.66 27.54
N LYS A 718 -29.47 -20.27 26.36
CA LYS A 718 -30.90 -19.91 26.15
C LYS A 718 -31.40 -20.44 24.81
N ILE A 719 -32.68 -20.75 24.73
CA ILE A 719 -33.41 -21.05 23.48
C ILE A 719 -34.16 -19.78 23.07
N GLU A 720 -34.04 -19.37 21.81
CA GLU A 720 -34.91 -18.30 21.26
C GLU A 720 -36.21 -18.95 20.77
N GLY A 721 -37.30 -18.77 21.53
CA GLY A 721 -38.63 -19.30 21.20
C GLY A 721 -39.43 -19.88 22.37
N GLU A 722 -38.81 -20.12 23.53
CA GLU A 722 -39.54 -20.39 24.77
C GLU A 722 -39.88 -19.06 25.46
N ASN A 723 -41.14 -18.87 25.85
CA ASN A 723 -41.59 -17.64 26.52
C ASN A 723 -40.97 -17.54 27.92
N ASP A 724 -40.51 -16.35 28.29
CA ASP A 724 -40.09 -16.05 29.67
C ASP A 724 -41.33 -15.97 30.60
N GLN A 725 -41.85 -17.13 31.01
CA GLN A 725 -42.95 -17.28 31.98
C GLN A 725 -42.52 -18.07 33.23
N THR A 726 -41.65 -17.47 34.06
CA THR A 726 -41.51 -17.76 35.52
C THR A 726 -40.61 -16.71 36.16
N ALA A 727 -41.16 -15.52 36.45
CA ALA A 727 -40.46 -14.45 37.19
C ALA A 727 -41.42 -13.45 37.88
N GLU A 728 -42.65 -13.85 38.20
CA GLU A 728 -43.55 -13.11 39.11
C GLU A 728 -43.98 -14.05 40.25
N GLY A 729 -43.93 -13.54 41.49
CA GLY A 729 -43.94 -14.33 42.73
C GLY A 729 -42.50 -14.69 43.16
N GLU A 730 -42.03 -14.37 44.37
CA GLU A 730 -42.74 -14.04 45.62
C GLU A 730 -42.37 -12.66 46.21
N THR A 731 -43.05 -12.28 47.30
CA THR A 731 -42.98 -10.98 48.01
C THR A 731 -41.91 -10.92 49.10
#